data_AF-A0A545V146-F1
#
_entry.id   AF-A0A545V146-F1
#
_cell.length_a   1.000
_cell.length_b   1.000
_cell.length_c   1.000
_cell.angle_alpha   90.00
_cell.angle_beta   90.00
_cell.angle_gamma   90.00
#
_symmetry.space_group_name_H-M   'P 1'
#
loop_
_entity.id
_entity.type
_entity.pdbx_description
1 polymer ?
#
loop_
_entity_poly.entity_id
_entity_poly.type
_entity_poly.pdbx_seq_one_letter_code
_entity_poly.pdbx_strand_id
1 'polypeptide(L)'
;MTMLAHYQLLFLLFSCGYLYSPAALAVSLDAARFNPGDDATSEMKIAHLHTLLAWTPAALANWPEAAGKSIRYTSVPGYFVQDDPATDPSTFDYAEHNLGLIERSYPTDRSYNNDAPKTQWQRFARWVNHLNKSCRKDSSVRYKVLVMGRHGQGYHNAAESFYGTPAWNCYWAELDGNGTSIWADPKLTPQGLSEASKANAFYKTRFEEHGMPYFQSYYSSPLTRCIQTAQGTFASLDLPAARPFAPVIKELFRESMTIHTCDHRSNKTYIRSIAPQFSFEEGFTEEDELWRGKQGEGETSDGQRARNKIVLDDVFTNDANTWISITSHSGEIASLLAVLDHRKFGLQTGQIIPVLVKAEIIDRPTTTSTIVSFTPEATYFTFVRPHRAVDFEGIVEPPFHIQGDWCIGFVCKVIGNRLQQSCKAQNRILRPGEDPSLAGLWATYWLYLHKHLRLINKIVGEKVSPARMVIAPLMDLMSFDLLAQGIFWQLHMKGLFAYLENIGGIKFILSLPRLPHKFASLMHRAITSNTTSPANGQVTGHHHYTDKQLKHVLDSDISSDMPCPTELFIALAHTSVVRHRAASTEPEPGEELHVMARKVLSAIDGFDPEAWAKENEFASKDITLLMGRLYHAAVRLFSTLTMPRAAVLAAYPRQACYESLRKSQRLELLGLIQQGLGTFDFSHALGWPMVVAGVASGTSHEARNEADYADALKIQDMVDAYYTRAWMYPISDISVFIILGKLRSFWRSGKTEWDECFYEPTAC
;
A
#
# COMPACT_ATOMS: atom_id res chain seq x y z
N MET A 1 14.23 -20.56 -70.80
CA MET A 1 13.86 -21.80 -70.08
C MET A 1 12.91 -21.55 -68.90
N THR A 2 12.02 -20.55 -68.99
CA THR A 2 11.23 -20.04 -67.83
C THR A 2 9.71 -20.16 -67.99
N MET A 3 9.21 -20.61 -69.14
CA MET A 3 7.76 -20.82 -69.36
C MET A 3 7.26 -22.24 -69.07
N LEU A 4 8.13 -23.28 -69.06
CA LEU A 4 7.69 -24.65 -68.77
C LEU A 4 7.48 -24.93 -67.28
N ALA A 5 8.15 -24.20 -66.38
CA ALA A 5 8.01 -24.38 -64.92
C ALA A 5 6.70 -23.79 -64.37
N HIS A 6 6.13 -22.78 -65.03
CA HIS A 6 4.86 -22.17 -64.61
C HIS A 6 3.64 -23.08 -64.88
N TYR A 7 3.68 -23.89 -65.95
CA TYR A 7 2.58 -24.80 -66.27
C TYR A 7 2.56 -26.07 -65.40
N GLN A 8 3.69 -26.53 -64.87
CA GLN A 8 3.73 -27.67 -63.93
C GLN A 8 3.25 -27.30 -62.53
N LEU A 9 3.45 -26.04 -62.09
CA LEU A 9 2.99 -25.58 -60.78
C LEU A 9 1.47 -25.35 -60.75
N LEU A 10 0.89 -24.86 -61.85
CA LEU A 10 -0.56 -24.68 -61.98
C LEU A 10 -1.33 -26.00 -62.07
N PHE A 11 -0.75 -27.07 -62.65
CA PHE A 11 -1.41 -28.38 -62.71
C PHE A 11 -1.46 -29.10 -61.35
N LEU A 12 -0.47 -28.87 -60.47
CA LEU A 12 -0.45 -29.43 -59.11
C LEU A 12 -1.45 -28.73 -58.17
N LEU A 13 -1.78 -27.47 -58.42
CA LEU A 13 -2.75 -26.70 -57.64
C LEU A 13 -4.21 -26.95 -58.05
N PHE A 14 -4.46 -27.49 -59.25
CA PHE A 14 -5.82 -27.86 -59.70
C PHE A 14 -6.28 -29.26 -59.26
N SER A 15 -5.37 -30.13 -58.78
CA SER A 15 -5.70 -31.47 -58.27
C SER A 15 -6.17 -31.51 -56.80
N CYS A 16 -6.09 -30.40 -56.06
CA CYS A 16 -6.57 -30.28 -54.69
C CYS A 16 -7.65 -29.19 -54.63
N GLY A 17 -8.89 -29.56 -54.92
CA GLY A 17 -10.02 -28.65 -55.06
C GLY A 17 -10.26 -27.75 -53.84
N TYR A 18 -9.83 -26.50 -53.94
CA TYR A 18 -10.27 -25.40 -53.09
C TYR A 18 -10.49 -24.16 -53.94
N LEU A 19 -11.77 -23.82 -54.15
CA LEU A 19 -12.22 -22.56 -54.72
C LEU A 19 -12.33 -21.53 -53.60
N TYR A 20 -11.57 -20.42 -53.67
CA TYR A 20 -11.99 -19.15 -53.07
C TYR A 20 -11.49 -17.93 -53.88
N SER A 21 -12.26 -16.84 -53.75
CA SER A 21 -12.40 -15.70 -54.65
C SER A 21 -11.18 -14.73 -54.70
N PRO A 22 -10.93 -14.00 -55.82
CA PRO A 22 -9.72 -13.19 -56.05
C PRO A 22 -9.56 -11.92 -55.19
N ALA A 23 -10.47 -11.64 -54.25
CA ALA A 23 -10.49 -10.36 -53.53
C ALA A 23 -9.53 -10.29 -52.32
N ALA A 24 -8.90 -11.38 -51.91
CA ALA A 24 -8.05 -11.42 -50.70
C ALA A 24 -6.53 -11.29 -50.98
N LEU A 25 -6.10 -11.14 -52.24
CA LEU A 25 -4.68 -11.12 -52.63
C LEU A 25 -4.09 -9.72 -52.86
N ALA A 26 -4.83 -8.64 -52.55
CA ALA A 26 -4.43 -7.27 -52.91
C ALA A 26 -4.11 -6.33 -51.73
N VAL A 27 -4.02 -6.79 -50.47
CA VAL A 27 -3.86 -5.89 -49.31
C VAL A 27 -2.54 -6.07 -48.53
N SER A 28 -1.62 -6.93 -48.94
CA SER A 28 -0.29 -6.97 -48.33
C SER A 28 0.75 -7.31 -49.36
N LEU A 29 1.40 -6.27 -49.89
CA LEU A 29 2.75 -6.27 -50.49
C LEU A 29 3.03 -4.86 -51.01
N ASP A 30 3.72 -4.04 -50.21
CA ASP A 30 4.36 -2.83 -50.71
C ASP A 30 5.61 -3.26 -51.50
N ALA A 31 5.43 -3.50 -52.80
CA ALA A 31 6.42 -4.13 -53.68
C ALA A 31 7.63 -3.23 -54.04
N ALA A 32 7.88 -2.15 -53.29
CA ALA A 32 8.96 -1.20 -53.57
C ALA A 32 10.19 -1.30 -52.65
N ARG A 33 10.22 -2.18 -51.63
CA ARG A 33 11.32 -2.21 -50.64
C ARG A 33 12.32 -3.37 -50.74
N PHE A 34 12.23 -4.26 -51.72
CA PHE A 34 13.17 -5.38 -51.83
C PHE A 34 13.56 -5.65 -53.28
N ASN A 35 14.41 -4.78 -53.82
CA ASN A 35 15.18 -5.11 -55.02
C ASN A 35 16.66 -4.92 -54.68
N PRO A 36 17.48 -5.98 -54.58
CA PRO A 36 18.92 -5.82 -54.42
C PRO A 36 19.47 -5.26 -55.75
N GLY A 37 20.26 -4.18 -55.66
CA GLY A 37 20.98 -3.66 -56.83
C GLY A 37 21.87 -4.74 -57.45
N ASP A 38 22.14 -4.61 -58.75
CA ASP A 38 22.78 -5.63 -59.60
C ASP A 38 24.20 -6.09 -59.16
N ASP A 39 24.79 -5.49 -58.13
CA ASP A 39 26.16 -5.74 -57.65
C ASP A 39 26.30 -6.71 -56.44
N ALA A 40 25.24 -7.40 -56.00
CA ALA A 40 25.35 -8.37 -54.90
C ALA A 40 26.02 -9.69 -55.33
N THR A 41 27.09 -10.10 -54.62
CA THR A 41 27.86 -11.33 -54.88
C THR A 41 27.04 -12.61 -54.63
N SER A 42 27.43 -13.73 -55.26
CA SER A 42 26.72 -15.02 -55.16
C SER A 42 26.59 -15.54 -53.72
N GLU A 43 27.54 -15.22 -52.83
CA GLU A 43 27.45 -15.57 -51.40
C GLU A 43 26.40 -14.74 -50.64
N MET A 44 26.22 -13.45 -50.98
CA MET A 44 25.13 -12.62 -50.42
C MET A 44 23.75 -13.08 -50.90
N LYS A 45 23.65 -13.58 -52.14
CA LYS A 45 22.40 -14.14 -52.68
C LYS A 45 22.02 -15.46 -52.01
N ILE A 46 23.00 -16.28 -51.60
CA ILE A 46 22.78 -17.53 -50.85
C ILE A 46 22.42 -17.24 -49.38
N ALA A 47 23.07 -16.27 -48.73
CA ALA A 47 22.71 -15.83 -47.38
C ALA A 47 21.28 -15.25 -47.32
N HIS A 48 20.85 -14.52 -48.36
CA HIS A 48 19.46 -14.06 -48.50
C HIS A 48 18.47 -15.19 -48.81
N LEU A 49 18.88 -16.22 -49.56
CA LEU A 49 18.04 -17.41 -49.80
C LEU A 49 17.82 -18.25 -48.53
N HIS A 50 18.83 -18.34 -47.66
CA HIS A 50 18.70 -19.00 -46.35
C HIS A 50 17.82 -18.22 -45.36
N THR A 51 17.76 -16.89 -45.46
CA THR A 51 16.81 -16.07 -44.68
C THR A 51 15.39 -16.11 -45.26
N LEU A 52 15.24 -16.26 -46.58
CA LEU A 52 13.93 -16.45 -47.24
C LEU A 52 13.32 -17.83 -47.03
N LEU A 53 14.12 -18.88 -46.85
CA LEU A 53 13.63 -20.23 -46.48
C LEU A 53 13.24 -20.37 -45.00
N ALA A 54 13.59 -19.40 -44.15
CA ALA A 54 13.14 -19.35 -42.76
C ALA A 54 11.80 -18.60 -42.59
N TRP A 55 11.30 -17.93 -43.65
CA TRP A 55 10.12 -17.07 -43.57
C TRP A 55 9.18 -17.32 -44.75
N THR A 56 8.38 -18.39 -44.66
CA THR A 56 6.98 -18.51 -45.15
C THR A 56 6.48 -19.96 -44.92
N PRO A 57 5.25 -20.18 -44.44
CA PRO A 57 4.53 -19.52 -43.35
C PRO A 57 4.25 -20.51 -42.20
N ALA A 58 3.85 -19.94 -41.07
CA ALA A 58 3.07 -20.54 -40.00
C ALA A 58 1.68 -21.07 -40.48
N ALA A 59 1.61 -21.76 -41.63
CA ALA A 59 0.38 -22.25 -42.24
C ALA A 59 0.12 -23.76 -42.00
N LEU A 60 0.93 -24.41 -41.16
CA LEU A 60 0.67 -25.76 -40.61
C LEU A 60 0.69 -25.79 -39.06
N ALA A 61 0.81 -24.64 -38.40
CA ALA A 61 1.13 -24.53 -36.98
C ALA A 61 -0.02 -23.90 -36.18
N ASN A 62 -1.18 -24.55 -36.17
CA ASN A 62 -2.26 -24.24 -35.23
C ASN A 62 -2.67 -25.52 -34.49
N TRP A 63 -3.47 -25.40 -33.44
CA TRP A 63 -4.32 -26.47 -32.91
C TRP A 63 -5.71 -26.24 -33.47
N PRO A 64 -6.02 -26.72 -34.70
CA PRO A 64 -7.26 -26.33 -35.36
C PRO A 64 -8.49 -26.73 -34.55
N GLU A 65 -8.41 -27.85 -33.82
CA GLU A 65 -9.47 -28.34 -32.95
C GLU A 65 -9.75 -27.39 -31.78
N ALA A 66 -8.80 -26.55 -31.37
CA ALA A 66 -8.98 -25.57 -30.29
C ALA A 66 -9.69 -24.29 -30.79
N ALA A 67 -9.82 -24.10 -32.10
CA ALA A 67 -10.43 -22.91 -32.67
C ALA A 67 -11.89 -22.76 -32.19
N GLY A 68 -12.20 -21.62 -31.57
CA GLY A 68 -13.53 -21.33 -31.02
C GLY A 68 -13.90 -22.12 -29.75
N LYS A 69 -12.98 -22.91 -29.19
CA LYS A 69 -13.15 -23.68 -27.95
C LYS A 69 -12.34 -23.06 -26.81
N SER A 70 -12.47 -23.60 -25.60
CA SER A 70 -11.65 -23.23 -24.45
C SER A 70 -10.64 -24.32 -24.15
N ILE A 71 -9.45 -23.96 -23.66
CA ILE A 71 -8.43 -24.91 -23.23
C ILE A 71 -8.42 -24.97 -21.70
N ARG A 72 -8.46 -26.18 -21.14
CA ARG A 72 -8.18 -26.46 -19.72
C ARG A 72 -6.74 -26.90 -19.58
N TYR A 73 -6.04 -26.36 -18.60
CA TYR A 73 -4.68 -26.76 -18.26
C TYR A 73 -4.64 -27.53 -16.95
N THR A 74 -3.79 -28.55 -16.90
CA THR A 74 -3.50 -29.29 -15.68
C THR A 74 -2.03 -29.68 -15.66
N SER A 75 -1.34 -29.37 -14.57
CA SER A 75 0.01 -29.84 -14.31
C SER A 75 -0.03 -31.34 -14.01
N VAL A 76 0.87 -32.11 -14.61
CA VAL A 76 0.90 -33.57 -14.46
C VAL A 76 1.96 -33.92 -13.41
N PRO A 77 1.56 -34.29 -12.18
CA PRO A 77 2.49 -34.43 -11.08
C PRO A 77 3.32 -35.72 -11.16
N GLY A 78 4.38 -35.76 -10.35
CA GLY A 78 5.21 -36.94 -10.13
C GLY A 78 6.38 -37.06 -11.11
N TYR A 79 6.66 -36.01 -11.88
CA TYR A 79 7.86 -35.96 -12.72
C TYR A 79 8.92 -35.03 -12.14
N PHE A 80 8.51 -33.99 -11.40
CA PHE A 80 9.40 -33.05 -10.77
C PHE A 80 9.12 -32.98 -9.27
N VAL A 81 10.16 -32.90 -8.43
CA VAL A 81 9.97 -32.83 -6.97
C VAL A 81 9.20 -31.57 -6.56
N GLN A 82 9.19 -30.53 -7.39
CA GLN A 82 8.38 -29.32 -7.18
C GLN A 82 6.86 -29.60 -7.22
N ASP A 83 6.43 -30.73 -7.79
CA ASP A 83 5.05 -31.22 -7.74
C ASP A 83 4.68 -31.69 -6.31
N ASP A 84 5.67 -32.17 -5.54
CA ASP A 84 5.48 -32.75 -4.21
C ASP A 84 5.27 -31.66 -3.16
N PRO A 85 4.18 -31.72 -2.38
CA PRO A 85 3.96 -30.78 -1.29
C PRO A 85 5.06 -30.72 -0.22
N ALA A 86 5.85 -31.78 -0.08
CA ALA A 86 6.96 -31.87 0.87
C ALA A 86 8.22 -31.10 0.43
N THR A 87 8.33 -30.71 -0.84
CA THR A 87 9.45 -29.92 -1.34
C THR A 87 9.30 -28.46 -0.90
N ASP A 88 10.27 -27.98 -0.14
CA ASP A 88 10.35 -26.60 0.33
C ASP A 88 10.90 -25.67 -0.77
N PRO A 89 10.10 -24.73 -1.30
CA PRO A 89 10.56 -23.82 -2.35
C PRO A 89 11.67 -22.88 -1.89
N SER A 90 11.81 -22.61 -0.59
CA SER A 90 12.74 -21.62 -0.06
C SER A 90 14.20 -22.08 -0.05
N THR A 91 14.42 -23.39 -0.07
CA THR A 91 15.74 -24.03 -0.01
C THR A 91 16.09 -24.82 -1.27
N PHE A 92 15.17 -24.91 -2.23
CA PHE A 92 15.34 -25.70 -3.44
C PHE A 92 16.33 -25.06 -4.44
N ASP A 93 17.35 -25.81 -4.85
CA ASP A 93 18.27 -25.42 -5.93
C ASP A 93 18.08 -26.31 -7.17
N TYR A 94 17.62 -25.72 -8.27
CA TYR A 94 17.39 -26.44 -9.52
C TYR A 94 18.66 -27.11 -10.08
N ALA A 95 19.84 -26.52 -9.85
CA ALA A 95 21.08 -27.02 -10.42
C ALA A 95 21.54 -28.29 -9.69
N GLU A 96 21.43 -28.28 -8.35
CA GLU A 96 21.78 -29.41 -7.48
C GLU A 96 20.80 -30.58 -7.64
N HIS A 97 19.53 -30.30 -7.96
CA HIS A 97 18.48 -31.31 -8.07
C HIS A 97 18.09 -31.68 -9.51
N ASN A 98 18.89 -31.33 -10.52
CA ASN A 98 18.60 -31.66 -11.93
C ASN A 98 17.21 -31.16 -12.42
N LEU A 99 16.92 -29.87 -12.18
CA LEU A 99 15.60 -29.23 -12.30
C LEU A 99 14.50 -29.90 -11.47
N GLY A 100 14.88 -30.76 -10.53
CA GLY A 100 13.96 -31.57 -9.73
C GLY A 100 13.42 -32.81 -10.44
N LEU A 101 13.96 -33.19 -11.61
CA LEU A 101 13.49 -34.37 -12.33
C LEU A 101 13.67 -35.63 -11.46
N ILE A 102 12.57 -36.30 -11.14
CA ILE A 102 12.55 -37.47 -10.26
C ILE A 102 13.16 -38.67 -11.00
N GLU A 103 14.10 -39.36 -10.36
CA GLU A 103 14.59 -40.67 -10.81
C GLU A 103 13.49 -41.73 -10.70
N ARG A 104 13.02 -42.21 -11.85
CA ARG A 104 11.88 -43.15 -11.93
C ARG A 104 11.86 -43.92 -13.24
N SER A 105 11.15 -45.05 -13.25
CA SER A 105 10.81 -45.79 -14.48
C SER A 105 9.57 -45.24 -15.18
N TYR A 106 9.55 -45.42 -16.50
CA TYR A 106 8.46 -45.06 -17.39
C TYR A 106 7.93 -46.29 -18.13
N PRO A 107 6.63 -46.37 -18.45
CA PRO A 107 6.08 -47.47 -19.25
C PRO A 107 6.80 -47.70 -20.59
N THR A 108 7.32 -46.62 -21.19
CA THR A 108 8.08 -46.65 -22.44
C THR A 108 9.43 -47.37 -22.35
N ASP A 109 9.96 -47.59 -21.15
CA ASP A 109 11.27 -48.21 -20.94
C ASP A 109 11.26 -49.69 -21.35
N ARG A 110 10.10 -50.37 -21.27
CA ARG A 110 9.96 -51.79 -21.66
C ARG A 110 10.22 -52.07 -23.14
N SER A 111 10.08 -51.05 -23.99
CA SER A 111 10.26 -51.13 -25.45
C SER A 111 11.56 -50.46 -25.91
N TYR A 112 12.48 -50.18 -24.99
CA TYR A 112 13.74 -49.50 -25.26
C TYR A 112 14.79 -50.54 -25.70
N ASN A 113 15.35 -50.42 -26.91
CA ASN A 113 16.43 -51.32 -27.38
C ASN A 113 17.69 -51.12 -26.53
N ASN A 114 18.32 -52.23 -26.13
CA ASN A 114 19.24 -52.34 -24.98
C ASN A 114 20.70 -51.90 -25.20
N ASP A 115 21.02 -51.12 -26.23
CA ASP A 115 22.43 -50.97 -26.64
C ASP A 115 23.26 -49.95 -25.80
N ALA A 116 22.64 -49.17 -24.90
CA ALA A 116 23.34 -48.36 -23.89
C ALA A 116 22.40 -47.87 -22.75
N PRO A 117 22.90 -47.70 -21.51
CA PRO A 117 22.14 -47.10 -20.42
C PRO A 117 21.68 -45.67 -20.79
N LYS A 118 20.49 -45.29 -20.34
CA LYS A 118 19.86 -44.00 -20.68
C LYS A 118 19.72 -43.15 -19.44
N THR A 119 19.97 -41.86 -19.60
CA THR A 119 19.79 -40.87 -18.54
C THR A 119 18.31 -40.67 -18.24
N GLN A 120 18.02 -40.11 -17.08
CA GLN A 120 16.64 -39.85 -16.69
C GLN A 120 15.93 -38.86 -17.63
N TRP A 121 16.64 -37.88 -18.16
CA TRP A 121 16.12 -36.95 -19.18
C TRP A 121 15.74 -37.65 -20.47
N GLN A 122 16.56 -38.56 -20.98
CA GLN A 122 16.27 -39.30 -22.21
C GLN A 122 15.02 -40.18 -22.06
N ARG A 123 14.84 -40.78 -20.88
CA ARG A 123 13.65 -41.57 -20.54
C ARG A 123 12.40 -40.70 -20.44
N PHE A 124 12.49 -39.59 -19.71
CA PHE A 124 11.40 -38.61 -19.61
C PHE A 124 11.00 -38.06 -20.98
N ALA A 125 11.97 -37.70 -21.82
CA ALA A 125 11.73 -37.17 -23.15
C ALA A 125 11.00 -38.18 -24.06
N ARG A 126 11.40 -39.45 -24.01
CA ARG A 126 10.71 -40.52 -24.71
C ARG A 126 9.28 -40.68 -24.20
N TRP A 127 9.07 -40.59 -22.89
CA TRP A 127 7.74 -40.65 -22.29
C TRP A 127 6.85 -39.51 -22.76
N VAL A 128 7.31 -38.26 -22.73
CA VAL A 128 6.55 -37.10 -23.23
C VAL A 128 6.27 -37.24 -24.73
N ASN A 129 7.23 -37.72 -25.52
CA ASN A 129 7.01 -38.02 -26.94
C ASN A 129 5.95 -39.12 -27.13
N HIS A 130 5.93 -40.13 -26.27
CA HIS A 130 4.89 -41.15 -26.28
C HIS A 130 3.52 -40.59 -25.92
N LEU A 131 3.42 -39.69 -24.93
CA LEU A 131 2.17 -38.99 -24.61
C LEU A 131 1.64 -38.23 -25.84
N ASN A 132 2.49 -37.48 -26.53
CA ASN A 132 2.07 -36.73 -27.74
C ASN A 132 1.85 -37.62 -28.98
N LYS A 133 2.55 -38.75 -29.13
CA LYS A 133 2.40 -39.66 -30.30
C LYS A 133 1.24 -40.64 -30.15
N SER A 134 1.04 -41.22 -28.97
CA SER A 134 -0.06 -42.14 -28.68
C SER A 134 -1.41 -41.42 -28.58
N CYS A 135 -1.41 -40.12 -28.26
CA CYS A 135 -2.59 -39.26 -28.32
C CYS A 135 -2.97 -38.79 -29.74
N ARG A 136 -2.35 -39.29 -30.82
CA ARG A 136 -2.93 -39.12 -32.18
C ARG A 136 -4.33 -39.76 -32.35
N LYS A 137 -4.84 -40.47 -31.35
CA LYS A 137 -6.24 -40.92 -31.28
C LYS A 137 -7.19 -39.88 -30.67
N ASP A 138 -6.68 -38.91 -29.91
CA ASP A 138 -7.47 -37.85 -29.28
C ASP A 138 -6.85 -36.49 -29.57
N SER A 139 -7.31 -35.85 -30.65
CA SER A 139 -6.86 -34.53 -31.05
C SER A 139 -7.28 -33.42 -30.08
N SER A 140 -8.07 -33.73 -29.05
CA SER A 140 -8.47 -32.77 -28.02
C SER A 140 -7.43 -32.59 -26.91
N VAL A 141 -6.30 -33.32 -26.93
CA VAL A 141 -5.27 -33.23 -25.88
C VAL A 141 -3.88 -32.97 -26.44
N ARG A 142 -3.11 -32.11 -25.77
CA ARG A 142 -1.68 -31.86 -26.03
C ARG A 142 -0.87 -31.83 -24.74
N TYR A 143 0.37 -32.32 -24.79
CA TYR A 143 1.33 -32.22 -23.69
C TYR A 143 2.50 -31.32 -24.07
N LYS A 144 2.88 -30.41 -23.16
CA LYS A 144 4.07 -29.57 -23.28
C LYS A 144 4.86 -29.58 -21.98
N VAL A 145 6.17 -29.39 -22.08
CA VAL A 145 7.04 -29.13 -20.94
C VAL A 145 7.43 -27.65 -20.99
N LEU A 146 6.91 -26.90 -20.04
CA LEU A 146 7.25 -25.49 -19.85
C LEU A 146 8.37 -25.41 -18.83
N VAL A 147 9.52 -24.84 -19.20
CA VAL A 147 10.63 -24.59 -18.28
C VAL A 147 10.73 -23.09 -18.05
N MET A 148 10.23 -22.65 -16.91
CA MET A 148 10.04 -21.25 -16.55
C MET A 148 11.16 -20.79 -15.63
N GLY A 149 11.93 -19.79 -16.03
CA GLY A 149 13.01 -19.19 -15.24
C GLY A 149 12.62 -17.81 -14.75
N ARG A 150 12.74 -17.57 -13.44
CA ARG A 150 12.70 -16.21 -12.87
C ARG A 150 14.00 -15.49 -13.25
N HIS A 151 13.89 -14.24 -13.68
CA HIS A 151 15.07 -13.41 -13.96
C HIS A 151 16.08 -13.38 -12.80
N GLY A 152 17.35 -13.14 -13.12
CA GLY A 152 18.38 -12.90 -12.10
C GLY A 152 18.13 -11.61 -11.31
N GLN A 153 18.85 -11.38 -10.22
CA GLN A 153 18.67 -10.20 -9.38
C GLN A 153 18.77 -8.90 -10.21
N GLY A 154 17.69 -8.12 -10.21
CA GLY A 154 17.65 -6.77 -10.80
C GLY A 154 17.92 -5.69 -9.76
N TYR A 155 18.21 -4.48 -10.22
CA TYR A 155 18.44 -3.33 -9.31
C TYR A 155 17.24 -3.04 -8.40
N HIS A 156 16.00 -3.31 -8.84
CA HIS A 156 14.81 -3.23 -7.97
C HIS A 156 14.82 -4.26 -6.83
N ASN A 157 15.31 -5.49 -7.04
CA ASN A 157 15.40 -6.49 -5.96
C ASN A 157 16.45 -6.07 -4.93
N ALA A 158 17.58 -5.55 -5.40
CA ALA A 158 18.62 -5.03 -4.51
C ALA A 158 18.11 -3.81 -3.73
N ALA A 159 17.35 -2.93 -4.38
CA ALA A 159 16.73 -1.77 -3.75
C ALA A 159 15.66 -2.18 -2.72
N GLU A 160 14.75 -3.08 -3.05
CA GLU A 160 13.76 -3.62 -2.11
C GLU A 160 14.45 -4.25 -0.89
N SER A 161 15.52 -5.03 -1.10
CA SER A 161 16.29 -5.64 0.00
C SER A 161 16.95 -4.57 0.88
N PHE A 162 17.44 -3.48 0.29
CA PHE A 162 18.08 -2.38 0.99
C PHE A 162 17.10 -1.53 1.80
N TYR A 163 15.96 -1.16 1.20
CA TYR A 163 14.95 -0.30 1.83
C TYR A 163 13.95 -1.07 2.72
N GLY A 164 13.81 -2.38 2.50
CA GLY A 164 12.80 -3.24 3.09
C GLY A 164 11.44 -3.14 2.40
N THR A 165 10.77 -4.28 2.20
CA THR A 165 9.48 -4.39 1.49
C THR A 165 8.42 -3.36 1.93
N PRO A 166 8.23 -3.04 3.23
CA PRO A 166 7.23 -2.04 3.61
C PRO A 166 7.54 -0.62 3.10
N ALA A 167 8.80 -0.18 3.13
CA ALA A 167 9.18 1.15 2.64
C ALA A 167 9.29 1.17 1.11
N TRP A 168 9.70 0.05 0.52
CA TRP A 168 9.71 -0.15 -0.92
C TRP A 168 8.32 0.04 -1.52
N ASN A 169 7.34 -0.75 -1.08
CA ASN A 169 5.96 -0.69 -1.60
C ASN A 169 5.25 0.62 -1.28
N CYS A 170 5.68 1.35 -0.25
CA CYS A 170 5.03 2.59 0.17
C CYS A 170 5.52 3.82 -0.60
N TYR A 171 6.77 3.82 -1.07
CA TYR A 171 7.42 5.03 -1.59
C TYR A 171 8.42 4.75 -2.71
N TRP A 172 9.42 3.91 -2.47
CA TRP A 172 10.57 3.81 -3.39
C TRP A 172 10.22 3.16 -4.72
N ALA A 173 9.30 2.20 -4.71
CA ALA A 173 8.93 1.44 -5.90
C ALA A 173 8.15 2.26 -6.94
N GLU A 174 7.55 3.39 -6.53
CA GLU A 174 6.85 4.35 -7.42
C GLU A 174 7.82 5.34 -8.09
N LEU A 175 9.08 5.39 -7.66
CA LEU A 175 10.12 6.24 -8.26
C LEU A 175 10.91 5.47 -9.30
N ASP A 176 11.57 6.17 -10.23
CA ASP A 176 12.44 5.53 -11.23
C ASP A 176 13.79 5.08 -10.65
N GLY A 177 14.18 5.63 -9.50
CA GLY A 177 15.49 5.44 -8.89
C GLY A 177 15.74 6.41 -7.73
N ASN A 178 16.97 6.40 -7.20
CA ASN A 178 17.43 7.32 -6.15
C ASN A 178 18.57 8.25 -6.58
N GLY A 179 18.77 8.41 -7.89
CA GLY A 179 19.89 9.17 -8.47
C GLY A 179 21.23 8.43 -8.51
N THR A 180 21.38 7.28 -7.83
CA THR A 180 22.55 6.39 -7.92
C THR A 180 22.24 5.08 -8.63
N SER A 181 21.06 4.51 -8.35
CA SER A 181 20.53 3.31 -9.00
C SER A 181 19.21 3.61 -9.68
N ILE A 182 18.96 2.96 -10.81
CA ILE A 182 17.70 3.03 -11.56
C ILE A 182 17.00 1.68 -11.40
N TRP A 183 15.72 1.73 -11.02
CA TRP A 183 14.87 0.56 -10.89
C TRP A 183 13.54 0.65 -11.65
N ALA A 184 13.31 1.71 -12.42
CA ALA A 184 12.41 1.65 -13.57
C ALA A 184 12.99 0.72 -14.64
N ASP A 185 12.15 -0.15 -15.20
CA ASP A 185 12.53 -1.26 -16.10
C ASP A 185 13.97 -1.79 -15.85
N PRO A 186 14.22 -2.32 -14.65
CA PRO A 186 15.57 -2.47 -14.10
C PRO A 186 16.42 -3.43 -14.91
N LYS A 187 17.69 -3.07 -15.08
CA LYS A 187 18.74 -4.00 -15.52
C LYS A 187 19.09 -5.00 -14.41
N LEU A 188 19.74 -6.10 -14.80
CA LEU A 188 20.39 -7.02 -13.88
C LEU A 188 21.57 -6.36 -13.15
N THR A 189 21.75 -6.74 -11.89
CA THR A 189 22.97 -6.45 -11.12
C THR A 189 24.09 -7.41 -11.55
N PRO A 190 25.36 -7.17 -11.13
CA PRO A 190 26.42 -8.16 -11.31
C PRO A 190 26.07 -9.54 -10.72
N GLN A 191 25.34 -9.58 -9.60
CA GLN A 191 24.82 -10.83 -9.04
C GLN A 191 23.81 -11.49 -9.99
N GLY A 192 22.86 -10.73 -10.55
CA GLY A 192 21.89 -11.27 -11.50
C GLY A 192 22.54 -11.83 -12.78
N LEU A 193 23.63 -11.22 -13.25
CA LEU A 193 24.43 -11.76 -14.36
C LEU A 193 25.13 -13.07 -14.00
N SER A 194 25.62 -13.19 -12.76
CA SER A 194 26.18 -14.45 -12.23
C SER A 194 25.12 -15.56 -12.15
N GLU A 195 23.91 -15.23 -11.69
CA GLU A 195 22.77 -16.16 -11.65
C GLU A 195 22.38 -16.66 -13.06
N ALA A 196 22.36 -15.77 -14.07
CA ALA A 196 22.15 -16.17 -15.46
C ALA A 196 23.29 -17.06 -16.01
N SER A 197 24.53 -16.80 -15.59
CA SER A 197 25.71 -17.60 -15.97
C SER A 197 25.70 -18.98 -15.30
N LYS A 198 25.21 -19.10 -14.06
CA LYS A 198 24.95 -20.37 -13.40
C LYS A 198 23.98 -21.22 -14.21
N ALA A 199 22.89 -20.61 -14.70
CA ALA A 199 21.92 -21.29 -15.56
C ALA A 199 22.54 -21.74 -16.89
N ASN A 200 23.39 -20.91 -17.50
CA ASN A 200 24.13 -21.28 -18.72
C ASN A 200 24.98 -22.54 -18.50
N ALA A 201 25.82 -22.54 -17.46
CA ALA A 201 26.66 -23.69 -17.13
C ALA A 201 25.84 -24.95 -16.87
N PHE A 202 24.72 -24.81 -16.14
CA PHE A 202 23.79 -25.91 -15.90
C PHE A 202 23.23 -26.48 -17.20
N TYR A 203 22.67 -25.65 -18.08
CA TYR A 203 22.07 -26.12 -19.33
C TYR A 203 23.09 -26.73 -20.27
N LYS A 204 24.31 -26.18 -20.33
CA LYS A 204 25.41 -26.76 -21.10
C LYS A 204 25.63 -28.23 -20.71
N THR A 205 25.86 -28.48 -19.43
CA THR A 205 26.04 -29.84 -18.90
C THR A 205 24.80 -30.70 -19.14
N ARG A 206 23.58 -30.19 -18.94
CA ARG A 206 22.36 -30.99 -19.14
C ARG A 206 22.11 -31.37 -20.59
N PHE A 207 22.40 -30.50 -21.55
CA PHE A 207 22.29 -30.81 -22.96
C PHE A 207 23.38 -31.77 -23.43
N GLU A 208 24.64 -31.48 -23.12
CA GLU A 208 25.80 -32.22 -23.65
C GLU A 208 25.98 -33.59 -22.97
N GLU A 209 25.80 -33.67 -21.65
CA GLU A 209 26.16 -34.86 -20.87
C GLU A 209 24.96 -35.67 -20.41
N HIS A 210 23.83 -35.01 -20.11
CA HIS A 210 22.66 -35.69 -19.55
C HIS A 210 21.54 -35.93 -20.56
N GLY A 211 21.69 -35.51 -21.82
CA GLY A 211 20.69 -35.73 -22.87
C GLY A 211 19.33 -35.08 -22.58
N MET A 212 19.32 -33.94 -21.88
CA MET A 212 18.14 -33.09 -21.78
C MET A 212 17.72 -32.63 -23.19
N PRO A 213 16.44 -32.68 -23.55
CA PRO A 213 15.99 -32.15 -24.84
C PRO A 213 16.27 -30.66 -24.96
N TYR A 214 16.89 -30.26 -26.07
CA TYR A 214 17.02 -28.85 -26.43
C TYR A 214 15.63 -28.21 -26.52
N PHE A 215 15.54 -26.96 -26.04
CA PHE A 215 14.33 -26.19 -26.23
C PHE A 215 14.08 -25.95 -27.70
N GLN A 216 12.80 -25.90 -28.02
CA GLN A 216 12.30 -25.78 -29.37
C GLN A 216 11.73 -24.38 -29.63
N SER A 217 11.25 -23.75 -28.55
CA SER A 217 10.81 -22.36 -28.52
C SER A 217 11.36 -21.68 -27.27
N TYR A 218 11.68 -20.39 -27.40
CA TYR A 218 12.12 -19.54 -26.32
C TYR A 218 11.22 -18.31 -26.25
N TYR A 219 10.61 -18.05 -25.09
CA TYR A 219 9.83 -16.85 -24.83
C TYR A 219 10.49 -16.02 -23.73
N SER A 220 10.45 -14.70 -23.87
CA SER A 220 10.93 -13.78 -22.84
C SER A 220 9.89 -12.69 -22.58
N SER A 221 9.74 -12.31 -21.32
CA SER A 221 9.08 -11.06 -20.95
C SER A 221 9.75 -9.87 -21.64
N PRO A 222 9.00 -8.80 -21.98
CA PRO A 222 9.57 -7.57 -22.54
C PRO A 222 10.45 -6.78 -21.56
N LEU A 223 10.41 -7.07 -20.26
CA LEU A 223 11.16 -6.32 -19.24
C LEU A 223 12.66 -6.65 -19.32
N THR A 224 13.49 -5.62 -19.23
CA THR A 224 14.93 -5.65 -19.54
C THR A 224 15.68 -6.75 -18.80
N ARG A 225 15.40 -6.94 -17.51
CA ARG A 225 15.97 -8.01 -16.68
C ARG A 225 15.74 -9.43 -17.23
N CYS A 226 14.59 -9.72 -17.82
CA CYS A 226 14.29 -11.04 -18.39
C CYS A 226 15.03 -11.26 -19.71
N ILE A 227 15.15 -10.23 -20.53
CA ILE A 227 15.91 -10.27 -21.78
C ILE A 227 17.39 -10.55 -21.49
N GLN A 228 17.98 -9.80 -20.55
CA GLN A 228 19.37 -10.01 -20.13
C GLN A 228 19.59 -11.39 -19.51
N THR A 229 18.64 -11.88 -18.72
CA THR A 229 18.71 -13.24 -18.16
C THR A 229 18.70 -14.26 -19.29
N ALA A 230 17.75 -14.18 -20.23
CA ALA A 230 17.66 -15.12 -21.35
C ALA A 230 18.93 -15.11 -22.23
N GLN A 231 19.47 -13.93 -22.54
CA GLN A 231 20.74 -13.78 -23.25
C GLN A 231 21.88 -14.45 -22.48
N GLY A 232 22.04 -14.12 -21.19
CA GLY A 232 23.10 -14.67 -20.34
C GLY A 232 22.99 -16.20 -20.15
N THR A 233 21.77 -16.74 -20.17
CA THR A 233 21.54 -18.18 -20.03
C THR A 233 21.80 -18.96 -21.31
N PHE A 234 21.40 -18.47 -22.49
CA PHE A 234 21.35 -19.33 -23.69
C PHE A 234 22.23 -18.88 -24.87
N ALA A 235 22.58 -17.59 -24.98
CA ALA A 235 23.14 -17.06 -26.24
C ALA A 235 24.52 -17.64 -26.62
N SER A 236 25.28 -18.14 -25.63
CA SER A 236 26.62 -18.71 -25.84
C SER A 236 26.64 -20.24 -25.85
N LEU A 237 25.48 -20.91 -25.70
CA LEU A 237 25.42 -22.36 -25.73
C LEU A 237 25.60 -22.90 -27.15
N ASP A 238 26.28 -24.04 -27.29
CA ASP A 238 26.35 -24.75 -28.55
C ASP A 238 25.02 -25.50 -28.78
N LEU A 239 24.16 -24.91 -29.62
CA LEU A 239 22.82 -25.41 -29.89
C LEU A 239 22.74 -25.97 -31.32
N PRO A 240 22.03 -27.09 -31.53
CA PRO A 240 21.84 -27.63 -32.87
C PRO A 240 21.22 -26.61 -33.82
N ALA A 241 21.67 -26.57 -35.08
CA ALA A 241 21.13 -25.65 -36.09
C ALA A 241 19.60 -25.78 -36.29
N ALA A 242 19.03 -26.97 -36.02
CA ALA A 242 17.58 -27.21 -36.06
C ALA A 242 16.81 -26.67 -34.83
N ARG A 243 17.52 -26.24 -33.79
CA ARG A 243 17.00 -25.73 -32.51
C ARG A 243 17.80 -24.49 -32.07
N PRO A 244 17.89 -23.43 -32.90
CA PRO A 244 18.67 -22.26 -32.56
C PRO A 244 18.02 -21.49 -31.40
N PHE A 245 18.83 -20.72 -30.67
CA PHE A 245 18.31 -19.72 -29.74
C PHE A 245 17.70 -18.56 -30.52
N ALA A 246 16.38 -18.61 -30.73
CA ALA A 246 15.60 -17.59 -31.43
C ALA A 246 14.39 -17.17 -30.57
N PRO A 247 14.59 -16.27 -29.59
CA PRO A 247 13.51 -15.89 -28.67
C PRO A 247 12.45 -15.00 -29.31
N VAL A 248 11.23 -15.16 -28.83
CA VAL A 248 10.11 -14.26 -29.07
C VAL A 248 9.81 -13.47 -27.80
N ILE A 249 9.83 -12.15 -27.90
CA ILE A 249 9.37 -11.25 -26.85
C ILE A 249 7.85 -11.27 -26.85
N LYS A 250 7.30 -11.69 -25.72
CA LYS A 250 5.87 -11.91 -25.55
C LYS A 250 5.37 -11.09 -24.36
N GLU A 251 4.56 -10.08 -24.66
CA GLU A 251 4.13 -9.00 -23.77
C GLU A 251 3.52 -9.55 -22.49
N LEU A 252 2.63 -10.53 -22.63
CA LEU A 252 1.81 -11.03 -21.52
C LEU A 252 2.56 -12.00 -20.59
N PHE A 253 3.86 -12.27 -20.81
CA PHE A 253 4.75 -12.91 -19.82
C PHE A 253 5.48 -11.91 -18.91
N ARG A 254 5.03 -10.65 -18.88
CA ARG A 254 5.52 -9.63 -17.95
C ARG A 254 5.06 -9.84 -16.51
N GLU A 255 5.73 -9.17 -15.57
CA GLU A 255 5.41 -9.24 -14.14
C GLU A 255 3.97 -8.79 -13.87
N SER A 256 3.43 -9.12 -12.69
CA SER A 256 2.24 -8.46 -12.16
C SER A 256 2.35 -6.94 -12.36
N MET A 257 1.33 -6.32 -12.94
CA MET A 257 1.39 -4.89 -13.26
C MET A 257 0.87 -4.06 -12.09
N THR A 258 1.74 -3.76 -11.12
CA THR A 258 1.39 -2.88 -9.99
C THR A 258 1.68 -1.41 -10.33
N ILE A 259 1.48 -0.52 -9.37
CA ILE A 259 1.94 0.88 -9.47
C ILE A 259 3.46 1.05 -9.57
N HIS A 260 4.25 0.00 -9.36
CA HIS A 260 5.70 0.10 -9.31
C HIS A 260 6.31 0.36 -10.70
N THR A 261 7.31 1.25 -10.77
CA THR A 261 8.00 1.60 -12.03
C THR A 261 8.82 0.44 -12.61
N CYS A 262 9.13 -0.57 -11.79
CA CYS A 262 9.80 -1.79 -12.25
C CYS A 262 8.89 -2.70 -13.11
N ASP A 263 7.59 -2.45 -13.13
CA ASP A 263 6.59 -3.23 -13.90
C ASP A 263 6.28 -2.55 -15.26
N HIS A 264 6.59 -1.26 -15.38
CA HIS A 264 6.55 -0.50 -16.61
C HIS A 264 7.70 -0.93 -17.54
N ARG A 265 7.39 -1.34 -18.77
CA ARG A 265 8.42 -1.75 -19.74
C ARG A 265 8.94 -0.55 -20.52
N SER A 266 10.19 -0.65 -20.96
CA SER A 266 10.70 0.26 -21.98
C SER A 266 9.95 0.10 -23.32
N ASN A 267 10.07 1.11 -24.18
CA ASN A 267 9.47 1.05 -25.51
C ASN A 267 10.15 0.00 -26.41
N LYS A 268 9.44 -0.40 -27.47
CA LYS A 268 9.88 -1.42 -28.43
C LYS A 268 11.20 -1.05 -29.09
N THR A 269 11.43 0.22 -29.39
CA THR A 269 12.71 0.72 -29.95
C THR A 269 13.89 0.42 -29.01
N TYR A 270 13.74 0.71 -27.72
CA TYR A 270 14.75 0.39 -26.72
C TYR A 270 14.97 -1.12 -26.61
N ILE A 271 13.90 -1.89 -26.50
CA ILE A 271 13.97 -3.35 -26.40
C ILE A 271 14.70 -3.95 -27.61
N ARG A 272 14.38 -3.48 -28.82
CA ARG A 272 15.06 -3.87 -30.06
C ARG A 272 16.56 -3.54 -30.02
N SER A 273 16.94 -2.41 -29.41
CA SER A 273 18.35 -2.00 -29.32
C SER A 273 19.20 -2.92 -28.45
N ILE A 274 18.62 -3.49 -27.38
CA ILE A 274 19.34 -4.38 -26.45
C ILE A 274 19.25 -5.87 -26.85
N ALA A 275 18.27 -6.24 -27.66
CA ALA A 275 18.07 -7.60 -28.15
C ALA A 275 17.69 -7.62 -29.65
N PRO A 276 18.58 -7.19 -30.56
CA PRO A 276 18.31 -7.16 -31.98
C PRO A 276 17.97 -8.53 -32.58
N GLN A 277 18.52 -9.60 -31.99
CA GLN A 277 18.32 -10.99 -32.37
C GLN A 277 17.03 -11.61 -31.85
N PHE A 278 16.27 -10.92 -31.00
CA PHE A 278 14.96 -11.39 -30.53
C PHE A 278 13.87 -10.90 -31.48
N SER A 279 12.87 -11.72 -31.73
CA SER A 279 11.67 -11.29 -32.47
C SER A 279 10.61 -10.77 -31.50
N PHE A 280 9.67 -9.96 -31.97
CA PHE A 280 8.49 -9.58 -31.19
C PHE A 280 7.30 -10.36 -31.71
N GLU A 281 6.34 -10.65 -30.83
CA GLU A 281 5.05 -11.16 -31.27
C GLU A 281 4.31 -10.19 -32.19
N GLU A 282 3.36 -10.72 -32.96
CA GLU A 282 2.50 -9.91 -33.80
C GLU A 282 1.68 -8.92 -32.96
N GLY A 283 1.56 -7.67 -33.43
CA GLY A 283 0.81 -6.63 -32.72
C GLY A 283 1.55 -5.97 -31.55
N PHE A 284 2.81 -6.32 -31.26
CA PHE A 284 3.57 -5.69 -30.19
C PHE A 284 3.72 -4.17 -30.39
N THR A 285 3.19 -3.39 -29.45
CA THR A 285 3.08 -1.92 -29.52
C THR A 285 4.42 -1.23 -29.21
N GLU A 286 4.58 0.03 -29.65
CA GLU A 286 5.79 0.80 -29.37
C GLU A 286 5.89 1.12 -27.88
N GLU A 287 4.88 1.82 -27.36
CA GLU A 287 4.81 2.24 -25.95
C GLU A 287 4.11 1.17 -25.09
N ASP A 288 4.29 1.27 -23.77
CA ASP A 288 3.61 0.42 -22.80
C ASP A 288 2.17 0.89 -22.57
N GLU A 289 1.21 0.21 -23.19
CA GLU A 289 -0.22 0.53 -23.10
C GLU A 289 -0.94 -0.20 -21.95
N LEU A 290 -0.26 -1.17 -21.30
CA LEU A 290 -0.87 -2.04 -20.30
C LEU A 290 -0.64 -1.56 -18.87
N TRP A 291 0.51 -0.95 -18.60
CA TRP A 291 0.85 -0.48 -17.26
C TRP A 291 0.09 0.80 -16.89
N ARG A 292 -0.61 0.76 -15.73
CA ARG A 292 -1.48 1.85 -15.24
C ARG A 292 -1.00 2.49 -13.94
N GLY A 293 0.27 2.32 -13.60
CA GLY A 293 0.81 2.82 -12.34
C GLY A 293 0.76 4.35 -12.22
N LYS A 294 0.89 5.09 -13.33
CA LYS A 294 0.69 6.57 -13.34
C LYS A 294 -0.72 7.00 -12.96
N GLN A 295 -1.71 6.12 -13.14
CA GLN A 295 -3.11 6.33 -12.77
C GLN A 295 -3.41 5.82 -11.35
N GLY A 296 -2.42 5.25 -10.64
CA GLY A 296 -2.59 4.66 -9.31
C GLY A 296 -3.35 3.33 -9.33
N GLU A 297 -3.38 2.63 -10.47
CA GLU A 297 -4.07 1.35 -10.63
C GLU A 297 -3.08 0.19 -10.77
N GLY A 298 -3.35 -0.90 -10.05
CA GLY A 298 -2.63 -2.18 -10.17
C GLY A 298 -3.53 -3.32 -10.64
N GLU A 299 -2.93 -4.29 -11.33
CA GLU A 299 -3.60 -5.49 -11.84
C GLU A 299 -4.05 -6.40 -10.69
N THR A 300 -5.32 -6.81 -10.70
CA THR A 300 -5.82 -7.74 -9.70
C THR A 300 -5.30 -9.15 -9.97
N SER A 301 -5.27 -10.02 -8.95
CA SER A 301 -4.89 -11.42 -9.15
C SER A 301 -5.79 -12.15 -10.16
N ASP A 302 -7.06 -11.75 -10.29
CA ASP A 302 -8.00 -12.34 -11.26
C ASP A 302 -7.74 -11.81 -12.67
N GLY A 303 -7.41 -10.52 -12.79
CA GLY A 303 -6.94 -9.88 -14.02
C GLY A 303 -5.68 -10.56 -14.55
N GLN A 304 -4.69 -10.76 -13.69
CA GLN A 304 -3.46 -11.47 -14.04
C GLN A 304 -3.76 -12.90 -14.49
N ARG A 305 -4.57 -13.68 -13.75
CA ARG A 305 -4.93 -15.04 -14.20
C ARG A 305 -5.61 -15.06 -15.56
N ALA A 306 -6.47 -14.07 -15.86
CA ALA A 306 -7.10 -13.93 -17.16
C ALA A 306 -6.06 -13.61 -18.27
N ARG A 307 -5.11 -12.71 -18.01
CA ARG A 307 -4.00 -12.40 -18.91
C ARG A 307 -3.11 -13.63 -19.16
N ASN A 308 -2.76 -14.36 -18.11
CA ASN A 308 -1.96 -15.57 -18.18
C ASN A 308 -2.67 -16.69 -18.96
N LYS A 309 -4.01 -16.75 -18.88
CA LYS A 309 -4.80 -17.65 -19.70
C LYS A 309 -4.68 -17.31 -21.20
N ILE A 310 -4.69 -16.03 -21.56
CA ILE A 310 -4.54 -15.56 -22.95
C ILE A 310 -3.18 -15.99 -23.52
N VAL A 311 -2.08 -15.75 -22.80
CA VAL A 311 -0.74 -16.08 -23.29
C VAL A 311 -0.52 -17.59 -23.39
N LEU A 312 -1.07 -18.38 -22.45
CA LEU A 312 -1.04 -19.84 -22.53
C LEU A 312 -1.88 -20.36 -23.70
N ASP A 313 -3.07 -19.80 -23.95
CA ASP A 313 -3.91 -20.19 -25.07
C ASP A 313 -3.20 -19.96 -26.40
N ASP A 314 -2.53 -18.84 -26.57
CA ASP A 314 -1.69 -18.56 -27.73
C ASP A 314 -0.53 -19.57 -27.86
N VAL A 315 0.25 -19.79 -26.80
CA VAL A 315 1.39 -20.74 -26.83
C VAL A 315 0.95 -22.18 -27.09
N PHE A 316 -0.20 -22.63 -26.61
CA PHE A 316 -0.66 -24.00 -26.86
C PHE A 316 -1.35 -24.17 -28.22
N THR A 317 -1.94 -23.10 -28.74
CA THR A 317 -2.62 -23.10 -30.03
C THR A 317 -1.64 -22.94 -31.17
N ASN A 318 -0.76 -21.94 -31.10
CA ASN A 318 0.02 -21.46 -32.25
C ASN A 318 1.47 -21.98 -32.26
N ASP A 319 1.97 -22.51 -31.16
CA ASP A 319 3.27 -23.17 -31.11
C ASP A 319 3.09 -24.69 -31.14
N ALA A 320 3.65 -25.37 -32.16
CA ALA A 320 3.58 -26.83 -32.26
C ALA A 320 4.61 -27.55 -31.38
N ASN A 321 5.53 -26.82 -30.76
CA ASN A 321 6.63 -27.41 -30.02
C ASN A 321 6.23 -27.89 -28.62
N THR A 322 6.95 -28.90 -28.14
CA THR A 322 6.75 -29.57 -26.85
C THR A 322 7.63 -28.98 -25.75
N TRP A 323 8.89 -28.66 -26.04
CA TRP A 323 9.87 -28.17 -25.05
C TRP A 323 10.04 -26.67 -25.18
N ILE A 324 9.55 -25.93 -24.19
CA ILE A 324 9.45 -24.48 -24.25
C ILE A 324 10.18 -23.87 -23.06
N SER A 325 11.08 -22.93 -23.32
CA SER A 325 11.68 -22.09 -22.28
C SER A 325 10.93 -20.77 -22.18
N ILE A 326 10.63 -20.33 -20.96
CA ILE A 326 10.01 -19.03 -20.68
C ILE A 326 10.87 -18.30 -19.64
N THR A 327 11.41 -17.13 -19.96
CA THR A 327 12.10 -16.27 -18.99
C THR A 327 11.17 -15.15 -18.53
N SER A 328 10.84 -15.14 -17.25
CA SER A 328 9.81 -14.27 -16.68
C SER A 328 10.12 -13.89 -15.21
N HIS A 329 9.10 -13.66 -14.39
CA HIS A 329 9.19 -13.03 -13.08
C HIS A 329 8.53 -13.88 -11.99
N SER A 330 8.71 -13.50 -10.73
CA SER A 330 8.16 -14.26 -9.59
C SER A 330 6.63 -14.25 -9.55
N GLY A 331 6.00 -13.08 -9.67
CA GLY A 331 4.54 -12.97 -9.60
C GLY A 331 3.89 -13.62 -10.81
N GLU A 332 4.47 -13.39 -11.99
CA GLU A 332 4.03 -13.99 -13.24
C GLU A 332 4.12 -15.52 -13.25
N ILE A 333 5.24 -16.11 -12.85
CA ILE A 333 5.37 -17.57 -12.76
C ILE A 333 4.40 -18.14 -11.72
N ALA A 334 4.24 -17.48 -10.57
CA ALA A 334 3.26 -17.92 -9.56
C ALA A 334 1.82 -17.93 -10.11
N SER A 335 1.44 -16.93 -10.91
CA SER A 335 0.14 -16.88 -11.58
C SER A 335 0.02 -17.95 -12.67
N LEU A 336 1.05 -18.16 -13.49
CA LEU A 336 1.09 -19.26 -14.48
C LEU A 336 0.87 -20.61 -13.79
N LEU A 337 1.58 -20.90 -12.69
CA LEU A 337 1.40 -22.14 -11.92
C LEU A 337 -0.05 -22.31 -11.46
N ALA A 338 -0.70 -21.23 -11.00
CA ALA A 338 -2.10 -21.28 -10.61
C ALA A 338 -3.05 -21.59 -11.80
N VAL A 339 -2.82 -21.00 -12.97
CA VAL A 339 -3.62 -21.28 -14.19
C VAL A 339 -3.39 -22.70 -14.70
N LEU A 340 -2.17 -23.22 -14.53
CA LEU A 340 -1.78 -24.58 -14.89
C LEU A 340 -2.26 -25.63 -13.88
N ASP A 341 -2.98 -25.25 -12.82
CA ASP A 341 -3.37 -26.15 -11.72
C ASP A 341 -2.17 -26.88 -11.11
N HIS A 342 -1.11 -26.12 -10.86
CA HIS A 342 0.06 -26.54 -10.09
C HIS A 342 0.00 -25.91 -8.69
N ARG A 343 0.63 -26.57 -7.70
CA ARG A 343 0.77 -25.98 -6.35
C ARG A 343 1.52 -24.65 -6.40
N LYS A 344 1.34 -23.82 -5.37
CA LYS A 344 2.20 -22.64 -5.19
C LYS A 344 3.65 -23.10 -4.98
N PHE A 345 4.56 -22.53 -5.77
CA PHE A 345 5.99 -22.75 -5.65
C PHE A 345 6.70 -21.42 -5.87
N GLY A 346 7.33 -20.88 -4.82
CA GLY A 346 8.04 -19.61 -4.88
C GLY A 346 9.43 -19.77 -5.48
N LEU A 347 9.82 -18.86 -6.38
CA LEU A 347 11.13 -18.87 -7.01
C LEU A 347 11.97 -17.70 -6.49
N GLN A 348 13.19 -17.95 -6.02
CA GLN A 348 14.21 -16.91 -5.80
C GLN A 348 14.77 -16.38 -7.13
N THR A 349 15.51 -15.26 -7.12
CA THR A 349 16.12 -14.71 -8.34
C THR A 349 17.01 -15.76 -9.01
N GLY A 350 16.88 -15.90 -10.33
CA GLY A 350 17.62 -16.89 -11.11
C GLY A 350 17.17 -18.36 -10.96
N GLN A 351 16.11 -18.64 -10.18
CA GLN A 351 15.56 -20.00 -10.06
C GLN A 351 14.75 -20.43 -11.28
N ILE A 352 14.63 -21.75 -11.48
CA ILE A 352 13.99 -22.36 -12.65
C ILE A 352 13.06 -23.48 -12.20
N ILE A 353 11.84 -23.51 -12.78
CA ILE A 353 10.85 -24.57 -12.55
C ILE A 353 10.38 -25.18 -13.88
N PRO A 354 10.55 -26.49 -14.09
CA PRO A 354 9.88 -27.23 -15.17
C PRO A 354 8.47 -27.69 -14.73
N VAL A 355 7.53 -27.69 -15.68
CA VAL A 355 6.17 -28.22 -15.49
C VAL A 355 5.78 -29.02 -16.72
N LEU A 356 5.40 -30.28 -16.53
CA LEU A 356 4.71 -31.05 -17.57
C LEU A 356 3.23 -30.67 -17.53
N VAL A 357 2.74 -30.09 -18.62
CA VAL A 357 1.38 -29.58 -18.73
C VAL A 357 0.58 -30.45 -19.69
N LYS A 358 -0.61 -30.87 -19.25
CA LYS A 358 -1.67 -31.40 -20.10
C LYS A 358 -2.62 -30.26 -20.44
N ALA A 359 -2.84 -30.02 -21.73
CA ALA A 359 -3.85 -29.11 -22.24
C ALA A 359 -4.98 -29.92 -22.88
N GLU A 360 -6.22 -29.60 -22.53
CA GLU A 360 -7.42 -30.29 -23.01
C GLU A 360 -8.42 -29.29 -23.58
N ILE A 361 -8.88 -29.53 -24.81
CA ILE A 361 -9.96 -28.76 -25.41
C ILE A 361 -11.26 -29.13 -24.70
N ILE A 362 -11.95 -28.11 -24.22
CA ILE A 362 -13.26 -28.21 -23.59
C ILE A 362 -14.24 -27.27 -24.29
N ASP A 363 -15.53 -27.57 -24.15
CA ASP A 363 -16.56 -26.64 -24.59
C ASP A 363 -16.43 -25.31 -23.86
N ARG A 364 -16.74 -24.24 -24.59
CA ARG A 364 -16.69 -22.89 -24.04
C ARG A 364 -17.70 -22.81 -22.89
N PRO A 365 -17.30 -22.33 -21.70
CA PRO A 365 -18.24 -22.16 -20.61
C PRO A 365 -19.40 -21.26 -21.05
N THR A 366 -20.64 -21.67 -20.75
CA THR A 366 -21.89 -20.96 -21.10
C THR A 366 -22.10 -19.69 -20.29
N THR A 367 -21.36 -19.51 -19.20
CA THR A 367 -21.40 -18.34 -18.32
C THR A 367 -20.14 -17.50 -18.50
N THR A 368 -20.30 -16.25 -18.90
CA THR A 368 -19.23 -15.25 -18.89
C THR A 368 -19.28 -14.51 -17.57
N SER A 369 -18.21 -14.57 -16.80
CA SER A 369 -18.04 -13.76 -15.58
C SER A 369 -17.27 -12.49 -15.93
N THR A 370 -17.76 -11.36 -15.44
CA THR A 370 -17.02 -10.09 -15.52
C THR A 370 -15.83 -10.13 -14.57
N ILE A 371 -14.63 -9.89 -15.08
CA ILE A 371 -13.39 -9.83 -14.27
C ILE A 371 -13.01 -8.36 -14.10
N VAL A 372 -12.76 -7.95 -12.86
CA VAL A 372 -12.15 -6.66 -12.57
C VAL A 372 -10.65 -6.81 -12.76
N SER A 373 -10.11 -6.32 -13.88
CA SER A 373 -8.69 -6.51 -14.21
C SER A 373 -7.75 -5.60 -13.42
N PHE A 374 -8.21 -4.41 -13.03
CA PHE A 374 -7.41 -3.41 -12.31
C PHE A 374 -8.19 -2.83 -11.14
N THR A 375 -7.48 -2.43 -10.09
CA THR A 375 -8.03 -1.75 -8.91
C THR A 375 -7.12 -0.61 -8.50
N PRO A 376 -7.64 0.47 -7.88
CA PRO A 376 -6.80 1.46 -7.23
C PRO A 376 -5.90 0.81 -6.16
N GLU A 377 -4.62 1.15 -6.15
CA GLU A 377 -3.67 0.77 -5.11
C GLU A 377 -3.38 1.98 -4.21
N ALA A 378 -3.42 1.76 -2.90
CA ALA A 378 -3.28 2.82 -1.91
C ALA A 378 -1.79 3.16 -1.68
N THR A 379 -1.39 4.41 -1.93
CA THR A 379 0.03 4.81 -1.85
C THR A 379 0.28 6.06 -1.03
N TYR A 380 1.53 6.24 -0.57
CA TYR A 380 1.97 7.47 0.07
C TYR A 380 1.64 8.69 -0.80
N PHE A 381 1.89 8.62 -2.11
CA PHE A 381 1.62 9.73 -3.02
C PHE A 381 0.12 9.98 -3.27
N THR A 382 -0.70 8.93 -3.20
CA THR A 382 -2.16 9.04 -3.40
C THR A 382 -2.87 9.64 -2.17
N PHE A 383 -2.37 9.37 -0.96
CA PHE A 383 -2.99 9.86 0.28
C PHE A 383 -2.34 11.11 0.89
N VAL A 384 -1.04 11.33 0.65
CA VAL A 384 -0.28 12.45 1.24
C VAL A 384 -0.06 13.59 0.24
N ARG A 385 -0.07 13.31 -1.08
CA ARG A 385 0.29 14.31 -2.11
C ARG A 385 -0.83 15.11 -2.79
N PRO A 386 -2.13 15.10 -2.40
CA PRO A 386 -3.05 16.13 -2.86
C PRO A 386 -3.16 17.27 -1.85
N HIS A 387 -2.03 17.77 -1.32
CA HIS A 387 -1.87 19.16 -0.88
C HIS A 387 -0.66 19.70 -1.63
N ARG A 388 -0.87 20.75 -2.42
CA ARG A 388 0.06 21.27 -3.42
C ARG A 388 1.46 21.52 -2.85
N ALA A 389 2.44 20.77 -3.36
CA ALA A 389 3.86 21.03 -3.11
C ALA A 389 4.35 22.38 -3.68
N VAL A 390 3.53 23.09 -4.47
CA VAL A 390 3.83 24.45 -4.93
C VAL A 390 3.54 25.54 -3.89
N ASP A 391 2.84 25.20 -2.80
CA ASP A 391 2.43 26.17 -1.76
C ASP A 391 3.28 26.10 -0.48
N PHE A 392 4.32 25.26 -0.44
CA PHE A 392 5.26 25.17 0.68
C PHE A 392 6.72 25.15 0.19
N GLU A 393 7.60 25.90 0.86
CA GLU A 393 9.05 25.83 0.65
C GLU A 393 9.53 24.37 0.68
N GLY A 394 10.48 24.03 -0.20
CA GLY A 394 10.94 22.67 -0.45
C GLY A 394 11.16 21.87 0.83
N ILE A 395 10.25 20.94 1.09
CA ILE A 395 10.38 20.00 2.21
C ILE A 395 11.57 19.11 1.88
N VAL A 396 12.64 19.24 2.66
CA VAL A 396 13.74 18.27 2.69
C VAL A 396 13.14 16.96 3.19
N GLU A 397 13.09 15.95 2.32
CA GLU A 397 12.64 14.61 2.68
C GLU A 397 13.38 14.12 3.93
N PRO A 398 12.69 13.53 4.92
CA PRO A 398 13.37 12.91 6.05
C PRO A 398 14.40 11.91 5.53
N PRO A 399 15.62 11.86 6.10
CA PRO A 399 16.66 10.97 5.61
C PRO A 399 16.37 9.53 6.05
N PHE A 400 15.44 8.86 5.36
CA PHE A 400 15.03 7.47 5.62
C PHE A 400 16.16 6.45 5.45
N HIS A 401 17.28 6.86 4.85
CA HIS A 401 18.49 6.07 4.59
C HIS A 401 19.53 6.14 5.72
N ILE A 402 19.38 7.02 6.70
CA ILE A 402 20.32 7.13 7.82
C ILE A 402 19.82 6.23 8.95
N GLN A 403 20.61 5.21 9.31
CA GLN A 403 20.46 4.51 10.60
C GLN A 403 20.56 5.56 11.71
N GLY A 404 19.40 6.00 12.20
CA GLY A 404 19.30 7.08 13.16
C GLY A 404 18.00 7.00 13.95
N ASP A 405 17.97 7.75 15.04
CA ASP A 405 16.91 7.77 16.06
C ASP A 405 15.49 7.96 15.48
N TRP A 406 15.36 8.62 14.32
CA TRP A 406 14.12 8.82 13.57
C TRP A 406 13.47 7.53 13.06
N CYS A 407 14.26 6.50 12.73
CA CYS A 407 13.76 5.22 12.24
C CYS A 407 12.97 4.47 13.33
N ILE A 408 13.38 4.58 14.60
CA ILE A 408 12.71 3.91 15.72
C ILE A 408 11.27 4.42 15.87
N GLY A 409 11.11 5.75 15.88
CA GLY A 409 9.78 6.35 16.06
C GLY A 409 8.85 6.13 14.87
N PHE A 410 9.39 6.12 13.65
CA PHE A 410 8.61 5.79 12.46
C PHE A 410 8.08 4.36 12.49
N VAL A 411 8.91 3.37 12.81
CA VAL A 411 8.49 1.96 12.89
C VAL A 411 7.40 1.77 13.95
N CYS A 412 7.52 2.40 15.11
CA CYS A 412 6.47 2.41 16.14
C CYS A 412 5.14 2.94 15.59
N LYS A 413 5.14 4.07 14.86
CA LYS A 413 3.92 4.65 14.27
C LYS A 413 3.28 3.72 13.24
N VAL A 414 4.08 3.08 12.38
CA VAL A 414 3.57 2.11 11.39
C VAL A 414 2.90 0.93 12.08
N ILE A 415 3.53 0.37 13.12
CA ILE A 415 2.95 -0.73 13.88
C ILE A 415 1.67 -0.29 14.60
N GLY A 416 1.69 0.87 15.26
CA GLY A 416 0.53 1.47 15.92
C GLY A 416 -0.63 1.69 14.96
N ASN A 417 -0.35 2.20 13.75
CA ASN A 417 -1.37 2.37 12.72
C ASN A 417 -1.98 1.02 12.29
N ARG A 418 -1.19 -0.05 12.10
CA ARG A 418 -1.72 -1.39 11.78
C ARG A 418 -2.59 -1.97 12.90
N LEU A 419 -2.18 -1.81 14.15
CA LEU A 419 -2.99 -2.19 15.31
C LEU A 419 -4.32 -1.44 15.32
N GLN A 420 -4.28 -0.15 15.04
CA GLN A 420 -5.47 0.68 14.96
C GLN A 420 -6.39 0.29 13.79
N GLN A 421 -5.85 -0.01 12.60
CA GLN A 421 -6.67 -0.48 11.48
C GLN A 421 -7.39 -1.78 11.84
N SER A 422 -6.74 -2.66 12.59
CA SER A 422 -7.36 -3.87 13.13
C SER A 422 -8.49 -3.54 14.13
N CYS A 423 -8.28 -2.52 14.98
CA CYS A 423 -9.32 -2.01 15.88
C CYS A 423 -10.53 -1.45 15.12
N LYS A 424 -10.28 -0.66 14.07
CA LYS A 424 -11.32 -0.06 13.21
C LYS A 424 -12.12 -1.14 12.47
N ALA A 425 -11.44 -2.14 11.90
CA ALA A 425 -12.07 -3.27 11.21
C ALA A 425 -12.99 -4.09 12.14
N GLN A 426 -12.65 -4.23 13.42
CA GLN A 426 -13.46 -4.92 14.42
C GLN A 426 -14.41 -3.99 15.21
N ASN A 427 -14.39 -2.69 14.89
CA ASN A 427 -15.08 -1.62 15.62
C ASN A 427 -14.95 -1.72 17.15
N ARG A 428 -13.75 -2.08 17.64
CA ARG A 428 -13.41 -2.19 19.06
C ARG A 428 -11.92 -1.95 19.26
N ILE A 429 -11.52 -1.47 20.44
CA ILE A 429 -10.10 -1.38 20.79
C ILE A 429 -9.59 -2.79 21.13
N LEU A 430 -8.57 -3.24 20.40
CA LEU A 430 -7.89 -4.51 20.64
C LEU A 430 -6.79 -4.30 21.66
N ARG A 431 -6.86 -5.03 22.78
CA ARG A 431 -5.80 -5.01 23.80
C ARG A 431 -4.78 -6.12 23.57
N PRO A 432 -3.54 -5.96 24.05
CA PRO A 432 -2.54 -7.03 24.00
C PRO A 432 -3.08 -8.33 24.60
N GLY A 433 -2.96 -9.44 23.86
CA GLY A 433 -3.41 -10.76 24.28
C GLY A 433 -4.86 -11.13 23.93
N GLU A 434 -5.70 -10.18 23.49
CA GLU A 434 -7.09 -10.48 23.11
C GLU A 434 -7.20 -11.19 21.75
N ASP A 435 -6.27 -10.91 20.84
CA ASP A 435 -6.20 -11.54 19.53
C ASP A 435 -4.83 -12.22 19.35
N PRO A 436 -4.75 -13.56 19.40
CA PRO A 436 -3.50 -14.29 19.23
C PRO A 436 -2.80 -14.02 17.90
N SER A 437 -3.55 -13.67 16.84
CA SER A 437 -2.96 -13.36 15.53
C SER A 437 -2.12 -12.08 15.54
N LEU A 438 -2.39 -11.17 16.48
CA LEU A 438 -1.65 -9.91 16.66
C LEU A 438 -0.47 -10.03 17.63
N ALA A 439 -0.22 -11.21 18.21
CA ALA A 439 0.82 -11.38 19.24
C ALA A 439 2.22 -10.94 18.75
N GLY A 440 2.59 -11.32 17.52
CA GLY A 440 3.86 -10.90 16.92
C GLY A 440 3.94 -9.39 16.64
N LEU A 441 2.81 -8.77 16.29
CA LEU A 441 2.72 -7.32 16.05
C LEU A 441 2.88 -6.55 17.36
N TRP A 442 2.21 -7.00 18.44
CA TRP A 442 2.37 -6.45 19.79
C TRP A 442 3.78 -6.62 20.33
N ALA A 443 4.39 -7.80 20.19
CA ALA A 443 5.77 -8.03 20.61
C ALA A 443 6.74 -7.05 19.90
N THR A 444 6.53 -6.81 18.61
CA THR A 444 7.31 -5.85 17.82
C THR A 444 7.07 -4.42 18.27
N TYR A 445 5.81 -4.03 18.52
CA TYR A 445 5.44 -2.73 19.07
C TYR A 445 6.20 -2.45 20.37
N TRP A 446 6.17 -3.40 21.30
CA TRP A 446 6.85 -3.27 22.60
C TRP A 446 8.37 -3.17 22.46
N LEU A 447 8.97 -3.95 21.55
CA LEU A 447 10.40 -3.88 21.28
C LEU A 447 10.83 -2.48 20.83
N TYR A 448 10.11 -1.88 19.88
CA TYR A 448 10.45 -0.55 19.37
C TYR A 448 10.07 0.56 20.33
N LEU A 449 8.97 0.43 21.09
CA LEU A 449 8.64 1.35 22.16
C LEU A 449 9.76 1.39 23.21
N HIS A 450 10.29 0.23 23.59
CA HIS A 450 11.42 0.14 24.51
C HIS A 450 12.70 0.78 23.95
N LYS A 451 12.99 0.59 22.66
CA LYS A 451 14.11 1.28 21.98
C LYS A 451 13.91 2.81 22.01
N HIS A 452 12.70 3.29 21.79
CA HIS A 452 12.38 4.73 21.83
C HIS A 452 12.51 5.31 23.24
N LEU A 453 12.08 4.57 24.27
CA LEU A 453 12.27 4.95 25.66
C LEU A 453 13.76 5.05 26.03
N ARG A 454 14.59 4.11 25.55
CA ARG A 454 16.06 4.19 25.73
C ARG A 454 16.66 5.43 25.07
N LEU A 455 16.18 5.79 23.88
CA LEU A 455 16.57 7.04 23.22
C LEU A 455 16.22 8.26 24.06
N ILE A 456 14.97 8.35 24.55
CA ILE A 456 14.55 9.46 25.41
C ILE A 456 15.44 9.54 26.65
N ASN A 457 15.65 8.42 27.35
CA ASN A 457 16.49 8.37 28.55
C ASN A 457 17.94 8.81 28.27
N LYS A 458 18.49 8.44 27.11
CA LYS A 458 19.81 8.91 26.68
C LYS A 458 19.84 10.42 26.52
N ILE A 459 18.86 11.01 25.81
CA ILE A 459 18.80 12.47 25.60
C ILE A 459 18.61 13.20 26.94
N VAL A 460 17.78 12.68 27.85
CA VAL A 460 17.59 13.26 29.19
C VAL A 460 18.90 13.27 29.99
N GLY A 461 19.75 12.25 29.82
CA GLY A 461 21.06 12.17 30.49
C GLY A 461 22.16 13.04 29.86
N GLU A 462 21.92 13.61 28.68
CA GLU A 462 22.88 14.48 27.99
C GLU A 462 22.68 15.96 28.37
N LYS A 463 23.71 16.79 28.12
CA LYS A 463 23.59 18.24 28.30
C LYS A 463 22.58 18.81 27.29
N VAL A 464 21.61 19.55 27.80
CA VAL A 464 20.55 20.17 27.00
C VAL A 464 21.14 21.17 26.00
N SER A 465 20.68 21.10 24.75
CA SER A 465 20.97 22.09 23.71
C SER A 465 19.75 22.27 22.80
N PRO A 466 19.62 23.39 22.08
CA PRO A 466 18.48 23.61 21.17
C PRO A 466 18.31 22.52 20.11
N ALA A 467 19.41 21.88 19.69
CA ALA A 467 19.42 20.79 18.72
C ALA A 467 19.13 19.40 19.34
N ARG A 468 19.17 19.28 20.67
CA ARG A 468 18.96 18.02 21.41
C ARG A 468 18.07 18.26 22.62
N MET A 469 16.76 18.21 22.38
CA MET A 469 15.73 18.25 23.40
C MET A 469 14.78 17.07 23.23
N VAL A 470 14.20 16.57 24.32
CA VAL A 470 13.27 15.42 24.26
C VAL A 470 11.85 15.77 23.80
N ILE A 471 11.57 17.02 23.43
CA ILE A 471 10.22 17.48 23.08
C ILE A 471 9.61 16.65 21.94
N ALA A 472 10.30 16.54 20.79
CA ALA A 472 9.81 15.74 19.67
C ALA A 472 9.73 14.23 19.98
N PRO A 473 10.77 13.60 20.60
CA PRO A 473 10.66 12.22 21.07
C PRO A 473 9.51 11.94 22.05
N LEU A 474 9.17 12.89 22.94
CA LEU A 474 8.03 12.76 23.85
C LEU A 474 6.69 12.88 23.12
N MET A 475 6.60 13.75 22.10
CA MET A 475 5.42 13.80 21.23
C MET A 475 5.25 12.50 20.45
N ASP A 476 6.33 11.89 19.99
CA ASP A 476 6.30 10.57 19.36
C ASP A 476 5.79 9.50 20.32
N LEU A 477 6.35 9.44 21.54
CA LEU A 477 5.92 8.50 22.58
C LEU A 477 4.42 8.63 22.88
N MET A 478 3.95 9.87 22.98
CA MET A 478 2.57 10.22 23.15
C MET A 478 1.67 9.76 21.97
N SER A 479 2.17 9.90 20.75
CA SER A 479 1.47 9.45 19.54
C SER A 479 1.36 7.93 19.50
N PHE A 480 2.42 7.21 19.91
CA PHE A 480 2.39 5.73 19.94
C PHE A 480 1.33 5.23 20.90
N ASP A 481 1.27 5.83 22.09
CA ASP A 481 0.27 5.46 23.09
C ASP A 481 -1.15 5.68 22.55
N LEU A 482 -1.46 6.84 21.96
CA LEU A 482 -2.81 7.08 21.40
C LEU A 482 -3.13 6.28 20.14
N LEU A 483 -2.15 5.72 19.43
CA LEU A 483 -2.42 4.78 18.34
C LEU A 483 -2.69 3.36 18.85
N ALA A 484 -2.13 2.98 20.00
CA ALA A 484 -2.15 1.61 20.49
C ALA A 484 -3.08 1.37 21.68
N GLN A 485 -2.94 2.14 22.76
CA GLN A 485 -3.62 1.86 24.05
C GLN A 485 -4.28 3.06 24.72
N GLY A 486 -3.65 4.23 24.65
CA GLY A 486 -4.20 5.51 25.11
C GLY A 486 -4.35 5.62 26.62
N ILE A 487 -3.60 4.83 27.38
CA ILE A 487 -3.71 4.77 28.85
C ILE A 487 -2.52 5.44 29.56
N PHE A 488 -1.43 5.73 28.85
CA PHE A 488 -0.20 6.27 29.43
C PHE A 488 0.03 7.75 29.11
N TRP A 489 -0.86 8.38 28.32
CA TRP A 489 -0.76 9.77 27.90
C TRP A 489 -0.49 10.74 29.08
N GLN A 490 -1.16 10.56 30.23
CA GLN A 490 -0.91 11.43 31.39
C GLN A 490 0.52 11.31 31.93
N LEU A 491 1.08 10.09 31.92
CA LEU A 491 2.45 9.85 32.36
C LEU A 491 3.45 10.53 31.41
N HIS A 492 3.20 10.47 30.10
CA HIS A 492 4.03 11.16 29.11
C HIS A 492 3.97 12.68 29.29
N MET A 493 2.80 13.26 29.56
CA MET A 493 2.66 14.69 29.84
C MET A 493 3.31 15.10 31.17
N LYS A 494 3.15 14.32 32.23
CA LYS A 494 3.82 14.57 33.51
C LYS A 494 5.34 14.51 33.35
N GLY A 495 5.85 13.54 32.57
CA GLY A 495 7.27 13.44 32.22
C GLY A 495 7.78 14.65 31.42
N LEU A 496 6.99 15.16 30.47
CA LEU A 496 7.29 16.40 29.75
C LEU A 496 7.46 17.57 30.73
N PHE A 497 6.46 17.83 31.58
CA PHE A 497 6.52 18.96 32.50
C PHE A 497 7.66 18.82 33.52
N ALA A 498 7.94 17.61 34.02
CA ALA A 498 9.10 17.36 34.87
C ALA A 498 10.42 17.66 34.15
N TYR A 499 10.54 17.28 32.87
CA TYR A 499 11.71 17.61 32.05
C TYR A 499 11.83 19.14 31.85
N LEU A 500 10.73 19.83 31.55
CA LEU A 500 10.73 21.29 31.36
C LEU A 500 11.24 22.00 32.63
N GLU A 501 10.74 21.64 33.80
CA GLU A 501 11.20 22.22 35.07
C GLU A 501 12.71 21.97 35.28
N ASN A 502 13.20 20.78 34.95
CA ASN A 502 14.62 20.43 35.08
C ASN A 502 15.55 21.26 34.16
N ILE A 503 15.04 21.81 33.06
CA ILE A 503 15.84 22.60 32.10
C ILE A 503 15.65 24.12 32.23
N GLY A 504 14.98 24.59 33.29
CA GLY A 504 14.71 26.02 33.53
C GLY A 504 13.29 26.47 33.18
N GLY A 505 12.38 25.52 32.98
CA GLY A 505 10.95 25.74 32.78
C GLY A 505 10.61 26.43 31.46
N ILE A 506 9.39 26.98 31.39
CA ILE A 506 8.90 27.71 30.22
C ILE A 506 9.78 28.93 29.87
N LYS A 507 10.40 29.57 30.86
CA LYS A 507 11.28 30.73 30.62
C LYS A 507 12.48 30.34 29.75
N PHE A 508 13.08 29.19 29.99
CA PHE A 508 14.15 28.68 29.14
C PHE A 508 13.65 28.41 27.72
N ILE A 509 12.50 27.72 27.57
CA ILE A 509 11.91 27.43 26.26
C ILE A 509 11.66 28.71 25.45
N LEU A 510 11.09 29.72 26.08
CA LEU A 510 10.79 31.01 25.44
C LEU A 510 12.03 31.87 25.19
N SER A 511 13.16 31.57 25.83
CA SER A 511 14.44 32.25 25.56
C SER A 511 15.14 31.72 24.31
N LEU A 512 14.69 30.57 23.78
CA LEU A 512 15.26 30.00 22.57
C LEU A 512 14.89 30.85 21.33
N PRO A 513 15.76 30.89 20.30
CA PRO A 513 15.48 31.67 19.08
C PRO A 513 14.19 31.28 18.36
N ARG A 514 13.77 30.02 18.52
CA ARG A 514 12.50 29.46 18.03
C ARG A 514 12.00 28.44 19.05
N LEU A 515 10.68 28.30 19.14
CA LEU A 515 10.09 27.25 19.95
C LEU A 515 10.54 25.87 19.46
N PRO A 516 10.83 24.92 20.38
CA PRO A 516 11.17 23.56 20.00
C PRO A 516 10.04 22.94 19.16
N HIS A 517 10.44 22.18 18.15
CA HIS A 517 9.51 21.46 17.29
C HIS A 517 8.53 20.60 18.13
N LYS A 518 7.23 20.66 17.80
CA LYS A 518 6.10 19.99 18.49
C LYS A 518 5.77 20.48 19.91
N PHE A 519 6.43 21.52 20.43
CA PHE A 519 6.13 22.02 21.77
C PHE A 519 4.69 22.56 21.89
N ALA A 520 4.26 23.38 20.93
CA ALA A 520 2.90 23.91 20.90
C ALA A 520 1.85 22.79 20.80
N SER A 521 2.09 21.78 19.95
CA SER A 521 1.19 20.63 19.81
C SER A 521 1.03 19.83 21.12
N LEU A 522 2.12 19.66 21.90
CA LEU A 522 2.05 19.06 23.24
C LEU A 522 1.27 19.94 24.23
N MET A 523 1.44 21.27 24.14
CA MET A 523 0.67 22.22 24.96
C MET A 523 -0.84 22.16 24.65
N HIS A 524 -1.21 22.13 23.35
CA HIS A 524 -2.60 21.95 22.93
C HIS A 524 -3.22 20.69 23.52
N ARG A 525 -2.49 19.57 23.47
CA ARG A 525 -2.99 18.30 24.02
C ARG A 525 -3.09 18.33 25.54
N ALA A 526 -2.15 18.96 26.24
CA ALA A 526 -2.24 19.10 27.70
C ALA A 526 -3.48 19.90 28.13
N ILE A 527 -3.75 21.02 27.46
CA ILE A 527 -4.92 21.88 27.75
C ILE A 527 -6.22 21.18 27.34
N THR A 528 -6.29 20.62 26.14
CA THR A 528 -7.51 19.99 25.63
C THR A 528 -7.86 18.73 26.42
N SER A 529 -6.90 17.86 26.71
CA SER A 529 -7.16 16.64 27.49
C SER A 529 -7.52 16.93 28.96
N ASN A 530 -7.21 18.12 29.51
CA ASN A 530 -7.72 18.55 30.81
C ASN A 530 -9.24 18.83 30.78
N THR A 531 -9.79 19.22 29.63
CA THR A 531 -11.23 19.42 29.47
C THR A 531 -11.99 18.09 29.57
N THR A 532 -11.40 16.98 29.12
CA THR A 532 -11.93 15.61 29.20
C THR A 532 -11.32 14.79 30.33
N SER A 533 -10.84 15.46 31.38
CA SER A 533 -10.37 14.85 32.62
C SER A 533 -11.20 15.36 33.80
N PRO A 534 -11.38 14.54 34.86
CA PRO A 534 -12.04 15.00 36.08
C PRO A 534 -11.20 16.11 36.73
N ALA A 535 -11.84 17.00 37.49
CA ALA A 535 -11.18 18.18 38.06
C ALA A 535 -9.93 17.87 38.92
N ASN A 536 -9.93 16.74 39.64
CA ASN A 536 -8.81 16.26 40.45
C ASN A 536 -7.80 15.39 39.66
N GLY A 537 -8.07 15.09 38.39
CA GLY A 537 -7.25 14.23 37.54
C GLY A 537 -6.56 14.95 36.39
N GLN A 538 -6.40 16.28 36.47
CA GLN A 538 -5.79 17.09 35.40
C GLN A 538 -4.25 17.01 35.39
N VAL A 539 -3.65 17.36 34.23
CA VAL A 539 -2.22 17.64 34.09
C VAL A 539 -1.96 19.11 34.41
N THR A 540 -1.27 19.36 35.52
CA THR A 540 -1.18 20.70 36.13
C THR A 540 0.09 21.49 35.81
N GLY A 541 1.03 20.91 35.06
CA GLY A 541 2.36 21.50 34.86
C GLY A 541 2.39 22.87 34.16
N HIS A 542 1.32 23.23 33.42
CA HIS A 542 1.18 24.53 32.77
C HIS A 542 0.31 25.53 33.56
N HIS A 543 -0.27 25.14 34.70
CA HIS A 543 -1.23 25.99 35.46
C HIS A 543 -0.62 27.30 35.98
N HIS A 544 0.71 27.37 36.09
CA HIS A 544 1.43 28.55 36.58
C HIS A 544 1.94 29.47 35.45
N TYR A 545 1.67 29.13 34.18
CA TYR A 545 2.09 29.94 33.04
C TYR A 545 1.21 31.19 32.92
N THR A 546 1.82 32.32 32.58
CA THR A 546 1.10 33.58 32.34
C THR A 546 0.43 33.60 30.96
N ASP A 547 -0.59 34.43 30.79
CA ASP A 547 -1.29 34.61 29.51
C ASP A 547 -0.33 34.94 28.36
N LYS A 548 0.69 35.79 28.63
CA LYS A 548 1.71 36.13 27.64
C LYS A 548 2.55 34.93 27.21
N GLN A 549 2.87 34.04 28.15
CA GLN A 549 3.65 32.84 27.86
C GLN A 549 2.81 31.82 27.09
N LEU A 550 1.55 31.60 27.52
CA LEU A 550 0.63 30.73 26.79
C LEU A 550 0.38 31.26 25.38
N LYS A 551 0.07 32.55 25.22
CA LYS A 551 -0.14 33.17 23.91
C LYS A 551 1.06 32.99 22.98
N HIS A 552 2.28 33.23 23.47
CA HIS A 552 3.49 33.03 22.66
C HIS A 552 3.66 31.59 22.17
N VAL A 553 3.24 30.60 22.96
CA VAL A 553 3.30 29.18 22.57
C VAL A 553 2.17 28.83 21.61
N LEU A 554 0.94 29.24 21.92
CA LEU A 554 -0.27 28.86 21.18
C LEU A 554 -0.36 29.57 19.82
N ASP A 555 0.13 30.81 19.70
CA ASP A 555 0.16 31.52 18.41
C ASP A 555 1.18 30.92 17.41
N SER A 556 2.06 30.00 17.86
CA SER A 556 3.12 29.45 17.00
C SER A 556 2.67 28.30 16.10
N ASP A 557 1.52 27.70 16.39
CA ASP A 557 0.97 26.53 15.67
C ASP A 557 -0.55 26.54 15.87
N ILE A 558 -1.35 26.48 14.81
CA ILE A 558 -2.81 26.35 14.95
C ILE A 558 -3.16 24.88 14.87
N SER A 559 -3.81 24.34 15.90
CA SER A 559 -4.25 22.94 15.89
C SER A 559 -5.32 22.70 14.82
N SER A 560 -5.05 21.81 13.86
CA SER A 560 -6.04 21.42 12.84
C SER A 560 -7.25 20.70 13.43
N ASP A 561 -7.04 19.94 14.52
CA ASP A 561 -8.09 19.22 15.23
C ASP A 561 -8.89 20.14 16.16
N MET A 562 -8.29 21.25 16.57
CA MET A 562 -8.84 22.23 17.51
C MET A 562 -8.49 23.67 17.10
N PRO A 563 -9.03 24.20 15.97
CA PRO A 563 -8.72 25.55 15.48
C PRO A 563 -9.43 26.65 16.29
N CYS A 564 -9.26 26.58 17.61
CA CYS A 564 -9.80 27.51 18.58
C CYS A 564 -8.95 28.79 18.60
N PRO A 565 -9.57 29.98 18.60
CA PRO A 565 -8.88 31.25 18.83
C PRO A 565 -8.01 31.20 20.08
N THR A 566 -6.76 31.70 19.99
CA THR A 566 -5.78 31.62 21.10
C THR A 566 -6.34 32.18 22.40
N GLU A 567 -7.07 33.29 22.35
CA GLU A 567 -7.67 33.96 23.50
C GLU A 567 -8.68 33.04 24.22
N LEU A 568 -9.51 32.33 23.44
CA LEU A 568 -10.45 31.34 23.96
C LEU A 568 -9.74 30.08 24.46
N PHE A 569 -8.65 29.67 23.83
CA PHE A 569 -7.85 28.53 24.26
C PHE A 569 -7.13 28.79 25.60
N ILE A 570 -6.67 30.03 25.82
CA ILE A 570 -6.17 30.48 27.14
C ILE A 570 -7.30 30.46 28.16
N ALA A 571 -8.52 30.90 27.80
CA ALA A 571 -9.67 30.81 28.68
C ALA A 571 -10.05 29.35 29.04
N LEU A 572 -9.85 28.38 28.14
CA LEU A 572 -9.97 26.95 28.44
C LEU A 572 -8.96 26.46 29.47
N ALA A 573 -7.69 26.89 29.34
CA ALA A 573 -6.65 26.57 30.32
C ALA A 573 -7.03 27.13 31.70
N HIS A 574 -7.47 28.39 31.78
CA HIS A 574 -7.91 29.00 33.04
C HIS A 574 -9.18 28.37 33.61
N THR A 575 -10.12 27.96 32.75
CA THR A 575 -11.29 27.19 33.18
C THR A 575 -10.87 25.90 33.88
N SER A 576 -9.88 25.20 33.33
CA SER A 576 -9.34 23.98 33.94
C SER A 576 -8.67 24.26 35.30
N VAL A 577 -7.94 25.37 35.43
CA VAL A 577 -7.37 25.82 36.72
C VAL A 577 -8.46 26.08 37.77
N VAL A 578 -9.54 26.78 37.40
CA VAL A 578 -10.68 27.02 38.30
C VAL A 578 -11.30 25.70 38.76
N ARG A 579 -11.56 24.77 37.83
CA ARG A 579 -12.08 23.41 38.14
C ARG A 579 -11.17 22.68 39.13
N HIS A 580 -9.87 22.68 38.87
CA HIS A 580 -8.90 21.99 39.71
C HIS A 580 -8.83 22.56 41.13
N ARG A 581 -8.84 23.90 41.26
CA ARG A 581 -8.87 24.58 42.57
C ARG A 581 -10.17 24.28 43.32
N ALA A 582 -11.31 24.35 42.63
CA ALA A 582 -12.62 24.04 43.22
C ALA A 582 -12.67 22.63 43.82
N ALA A 583 -12.10 21.64 43.12
CA ALA A 583 -12.03 20.26 43.60
C ALA A 583 -11.04 20.04 44.75
N SER A 584 -10.15 21.00 45.01
CA SER A 584 -9.11 20.91 46.06
C SER A 584 -9.46 21.67 47.34
N THR A 585 -10.57 22.44 47.36
CA THR A 585 -11.04 23.23 48.51
C THR A 585 -12.24 22.56 49.19
N GLU A 586 -12.28 22.52 50.54
CA GLU A 586 -13.47 22.13 51.32
C GLU A 586 -14.64 23.13 51.15
N PRO A 587 -15.86 22.82 51.64
CA PRO A 587 -17.08 22.63 50.84
C PRO A 587 -17.67 23.90 50.17
N GLU A 588 -17.19 25.10 50.48
CA GLU A 588 -17.69 26.38 49.95
C GLU A 588 -16.57 27.12 49.20
N PRO A 589 -16.75 27.44 47.91
CA PRO A 589 -15.78 28.22 47.16
C PRO A 589 -15.47 29.56 47.83
N GLY A 590 -14.22 29.81 48.20
CA GLY A 590 -13.82 31.12 48.71
C GLY A 590 -14.01 32.23 47.66
N GLU A 591 -14.15 33.50 48.11
CA GLU A 591 -14.34 34.67 47.24
C GLU A 591 -13.27 34.77 46.13
N GLU A 592 -12.04 34.33 46.41
CA GLU A 592 -10.95 34.30 45.41
C GLU A 592 -11.32 33.44 44.18
N LEU A 593 -11.96 32.28 44.39
CA LEU A 593 -12.36 31.38 43.31
C LEU A 593 -13.52 31.99 42.50
N HIS A 594 -14.46 32.67 43.17
CA HIS A 594 -15.51 33.43 42.51
C HIS A 594 -14.95 34.57 41.64
N VAL A 595 -13.98 35.33 42.15
CA VAL A 595 -13.28 36.37 41.38
C VAL A 595 -12.58 35.78 40.16
N MET A 596 -11.89 34.65 40.33
CA MET A 596 -11.19 33.97 39.24
C MET A 596 -12.16 33.49 38.15
N ALA A 597 -13.25 32.82 38.54
CA ALA A 597 -14.29 32.36 37.62
C ALA A 597 -14.93 33.54 36.86
N ARG A 598 -15.30 34.62 37.55
CA ARG A 598 -15.85 35.84 36.91
C ARG A 598 -14.90 36.44 35.90
N LYS A 599 -13.60 36.48 36.20
CA LYS A 599 -12.58 37.00 35.27
C LYS A 599 -12.51 36.16 34.00
N VAL A 600 -12.52 34.83 34.13
CA VAL A 600 -12.49 33.92 32.97
C VAL A 600 -13.76 34.04 32.14
N LEU A 601 -14.94 34.03 32.76
CA LEU A 601 -16.22 34.17 32.07
C LEU A 601 -16.34 35.53 31.36
N SER A 602 -15.91 36.62 32.00
CA SER A 602 -15.87 37.95 31.38
C SER A 602 -14.93 38.00 30.18
N ALA A 603 -13.77 37.33 30.25
CA ALA A 603 -12.86 37.23 29.11
C ALA A 603 -13.44 36.43 27.94
N ILE A 604 -14.19 35.36 28.24
CA ILE A 604 -14.91 34.59 27.21
C ILE A 604 -15.99 35.45 26.57
N ASP A 605 -16.90 36.03 27.36
CA ASP A 605 -18.01 36.84 26.87
C ASP A 605 -17.56 38.09 26.09
N GLY A 606 -16.39 38.63 26.44
CA GLY A 606 -15.77 39.77 25.77
C GLY A 606 -15.03 39.43 24.47
N PHE A 607 -14.93 38.15 24.09
CA PHE A 607 -14.33 37.75 22.81
C PHE A 607 -15.22 38.21 21.65
N ASP A 608 -14.62 38.87 20.66
CA ASP A 608 -15.29 39.39 19.45
C ASP A 608 -14.89 38.51 18.24
N PRO A 609 -15.75 37.56 17.82
CA PRO A 609 -15.48 36.70 16.67
C PRO A 609 -15.33 37.48 15.37
N GLU A 610 -16.05 38.58 15.20
CA GLU A 610 -16.01 39.41 14.00
C GLU A 610 -14.70 40.18 13.87
N ALA A 611 -14.17 40.72 14.98
CA ALA A 611 -12.86 41.34 15.01
C ALA A 611 -11.76 40.29 14.79
N TRP A 612 -11.83 39.17 15.51
CA TRP A 612 -10.85 38.09 15.37
C TRP A 612 -10.78 37.54 13.94
N ALA A 613 -11.92 37.31 13.30
CA ALA A 613 -11.98 36.76 11.95
C ALA A 613 -11.40 37.70 10.88
N LYS A 614 -11.41 39.02 11.11
CA LYS A 614 -10.78 39.99 10.20
C LYS A 614 -9.26 39.91 10.22
N GLU A 615 -8.68 39.57 11.37
CA GLU A 615 -7.23 39.54 11.58
C GLU A 615 -6.62 38.15 11.30
N ASN A 616 -7.45 37.10 11.31
CA ASN A 616 -7.01 35.71 11.26
C ASN A 616 -7.71 34.91 10.15
N GLU A 617 -8.01 35.53 9.01
CA GLU A 617 -8.72 34.87 7.91
C GLU A 617 -7.96 33.63 7.39
N PHE A 618 -8.64 32.47 7.40
CA PHE A 618 -8.20 31.23 6.77
C PHE A 618 -9.34 30.59 5.99
N ALA A 619 -9.01 29.98 4.84
CA ALA A 619 -9.95 29.43 3.85
C ALA A 619 -10.95 30.45 3.26
N SER A 620 -11.81 31.06 4.07
CA SER A 620 -12.64 32.21 3.74
C SER A 620 -13.09 32.96 4.99
N LYS A 621 -13.52 34.22 4.83
CA LYS A 621 -14.10 35.04 5.91
C LYS A 621 -15.27 34.36 6.61
N ASP A 622 -16.18 33.74 5.86
CA ASP A 622 -17.37 33.11 6.43
C ASP A 622 -17.02 31.87 7.25
N ILE A 623 -16.08 31.05 6.76
CA ILE A 623 -15.57 29.88 7.49
C ILE A 623 -14.84 30.32 8.75
N THR A 624 -13.97 31.32 8.64
CA THR A 624 -13.23 31.86 9.79
C THR A 624 -14.19 32.38 10.86
N LEU A 625 -15.16 33.23 10.47
CA LEU A 625 -16.13 33.79 11.40
C LEU A 625 -16.98 32.70 12.05
N LEU A 626 -17.44 31.72 11.28
CA LEU A 626 -18.18 30.57 11.81
C LEU A 626 -17.35 29.81 12.84
N MET A 627 -16.05 29.60 12.58
CA MET A 627 -15.15 28.95 13.51
C MET A 627 -15.00 29.74 14.82
N GLY A 628 -14.79 31.06 14.72
CA GLY A 628 -14.69 31.94 15.89
C GLY A 628 -15.94 31.91 16.75
N ARG A 629 -17.13 31.96 16.13
CA ARG A 629 -18.42 31.88 16.82
C ARG A 629 -18.65 30.50 17.46
N LEU A 630 -18.34 29.43 16.72
CA LEU A 630 -18.46 28.05 17.18
C LEU A 630 -17.63 27.81 18.46
N TYR A 631 -16.34 28.16 18.42
CA TYR A 631 -15.47 27.97 19.58
C TYR A 631 -15.82 28.92 20.73
N HIS A 632 -16.26 30.15 20.45
CA HIS A 632 -16.77 31.05 21.49
C HIS A 632 -17.95 30.40 22.24
N ALA A 633 -18.96 29.91 21.52
CA ALA A 633 -20.11 29.25 22.13
C ALA A 633 -19.72 27.97 22.89
N ALA A 634 -18.84 27.14 22.31
CA ALA A 634 -18.40 25.89 22.92
C ALA A 634 -17.59 26.12 24.22
N VAL A 635 -16.64 27.05 24.21
CA VAL A 635 -15.83 27.39 25.40
C VAL A 635 -16.71 27.96 26.50
N ARG A 636 -17.64 28.87 26.16
CA ARG A 636 -18.58 29.45 27.13
C ARG A 636 -19.47 28.40 27.79
N LEU A 637 -20.03 27.48 27.00
CA LEU A 637 -20.86 26.39 27.52
C LEU A 637 -20.03 25.43 28.38
N PHE A 638 -18.83 25.04 27.94
CA PHE A 638 -17.93 24.22 28.74
C PHE A 638 -17.62 24.86 30.10
N SER A 639 -17.26 26.15 30.14
CA SER A 639 -16.99 26.86 31.40
C SER A 639 -18.24 26.92 32.30
N THR A 640 -19.42 27.13 31.71
CA THR A 640 -20.70 27.11 32.44
C THR A 640 -21.00 25.73 33.05
N LEU A 641 -20.72 24.65 32.32
CA LEU A 641 -20.96 23.26 32.74
C LEU A 641 -19.97 22.74 33.79
N THR A 642 -18.81 23.37 33.93
CA THR A 642 -17.70 22.80 34.70
C THR A 642 -17.23 23.63 35.89
N MET A 643 -17.47 24.94 35.89
CA MET A 643 -17.17 25.80 37.03
C MET A 643 -18.20 25.65 38.15
N PRO A 644 -17.87 26.03 39.41
CA PRO A 644 -18.84 26.04 40.50
C PRO A 644 -20.10 26.83 40.14
N ARG A 645 -21.28 26.22 40.30
CA ARG A 645 -22.58 26.82 39.91
C ARG A 645 -22.82 28.19 40.54
N ALA A 646 -22.45 28.37 41.81
CA ALA A 646 -22.57 29.65 42.51
C ALA A 646 -21.70 30.75 41.84
N ALA A 647 -20.52 30.40 41.35
CA ALA A 647 -19.65 31.34 40.65
C ALA A 647 -20.17 31.71 39.26
N VAL A 648 -20.75 30.75 38.53
CA VAL A 648 -21.41 30.99 37.25
C VAL A 648 -22.62 31.91 37.43
N LEU A 649 -23.52 31.62 38.39
CA LEU A 649 -24.70 32.46 38.64
C LEU A 649 -24.32 33.87 39.09
N ALA A 650 -23.25 34.02 39.87
CA ALA A 650 -22.73 35.33 40.24
C ALA A 650 -22.16 36.12 39.04
N ALA A 651 -21.65 35.44 38.01
CA ALA A 651 -21.17 36.06 36.79
C ALA A 651 -22.32 36.47 35.84
N TYR A 652 -23.45 35.76 35.89
CA TYR A 652 -24.63 36.00 35.05
C TYR A 652 -25.88 36.42 35.85
N PRO A 653 -25.86 37.58 36.54
CA PRO A 653 -26.93 37.98 37.46
C PRO A 653 -28.28 38.24 36.78
N ARG A 654 -28.29 38.43 35.45
CA ARG A 654 -29.52 38.64 34.66
C ARG A 654 -30.24 37.32 34.33
N GLN A 655 -29.62 36.17 34.60
CA GLN A 655 -30.22 34.86 34.35
C GLN A 655 -30.93 34.37 35.60
N ALA A 656 -32.22 34.06 35.48
CA ALA A 656 -33.05 33.65 36.61
C ALA A 656 -32.71 32.25 37.14
N CYS A 657 -32.15 31.38 36.29
CA CYS A 657 -31.87 29.98 36.62
C CYS A 657 -30.69 29.45 35.80
N TYR A 658 -29.85 28.62 36.44
CA TYR A 658 -28.72 27.93 35.81
C TYR A 658 -29.14 27.08 34.61
N GLU A 659 -30.24 26.34 34.72
CA GLU A 659 -30.73 25.49 33.63
C GLU A 659 -31.16 26.29 32.41
N SER A 660 -31.78 27.47 32.59
CA SER A 660 -32.14 28.35 31.47
C SER A 660 -30.91 28.86 30.73
N LEU A 661 -29.85 29.23 31.46
CA LEU A 661 -28.58 29.64 30.88
C LEU A 661 -27.92 28.50 30.10
N ARG A 662 -27.78 27.32 30.73
CA ARG A 662 -27.24 26.10 30.12
C ARG A 662 -27.99 25.74 28.84
N LYS A 663 -29.32 25.74 28.88
CA LYS A 663 -30.17 25.44 27.72
C LYS A 663 -29.98 26.44 26.59
N SER A 664 -29.96 27.74 26.89
CA SER A 664 -29.75 28.79 25.89
C SER A 664 -28.41 28.63 25.17
N GLN A 665 -27.32 28.45 25.93
CA GLN A 665 -25.98 28.26 25.37
C GLN A 665 -25.86 26.96 24.56
N ARG A 666 -26.52 25.88 25.00
CA ARG A 666 -26.57 24.60 24.27
C ARG A 666 -27.27 24.72 22.92
N LEU A 667 -28.40 25.41 22.85
CA LEU A 667 -29.15 25.61 21.60
C LEU A 667 -28.36 26.47 20.61
N GLU A 668 -27.67 27.51 21.08
CA GLU A 668 -26.78 28.32 20.27
C GLU A 668 -25.62 27.49 19.69
N LEU A 669 -24.94 26.71 20.53
CA LEU A 669 -23.87 25.83 20.08
C LEU A 669 -24.37 24.80 19.05
N LEU A 670 -25.56 24.22 19.27
CA LEU A 670 -26.16 23.28 18.33
C LEU A 670 -26.39 23.90 16.96
N GLY A 671 -26.93 25.12 16.90
CA GLY A 671 -27.14 25.84 15.64
C GLY A 671 -25.83 26.07 14.89
N LEU A 672 -24.77 26.46 15.60
CA LEU A 672 -23.43 26.65 15.02
C LEU A 672 -22.81 25.34 14.54
N ILE A 673 -22.98 24.24 15.28
CA ILE A 673 -22.52 22.91 14.88
C ILE A 673 -23.23 22.46 13.59
N GLN A 674 -24.55 22.63 13.51
CA GLN A 674 -25.32 22.27 12.31
C GLN A 674 -24.89 23.08 11.09
N GLN A 675 -24.64 24.38 11.28
CA GLN A 675 -24.09 25.23 10.23
C GLN A 675 -22.69 24.75 9.81
N GLY A 676 -21.83 24.41 10.79
CA GLY A 676 -20.49 23.88 10.55
C GLY A 676 -20.49 22.56 9.78
N LEU A 677 -21.37 21.61 10.12
CA LEU A 677 -21.54 20.33 9.42
C LEU A 677 -21.93 20.51 7.94
N GLY A 678 -22.66 21.59 7.61
CA GLY A 678 -23.03 21.92 6.23
C GLY A 678 -21.99 22.75 5.47
N THR A 679 -20.95 23.25 6.16
CA THR A 679 -20.01 24.24 5.60
C THR A 679 -18.57 23.73 5.53
N PHE A 680 -18.11 22.97 6.53
CA PHE A 680 -16.71 22.53 6.62
C PHE A 680 -16.48 21.24 5.82
N ASP A 681 -15.57 21.29 4.84
CA ASP A 681 -15.13 20.10 4.10
C ASP A 681 -14.42 19.09 5.03
N PHE A 682 -13.66 19.60 6.00
CA PHE A 682 -12.98 18.81 7.02
C PHE A 682 -13.65 18.99 8.38
N SER A 683 -14.55 18.06 8.73
CA SER A 683 -15.40 18.18 9.90
C SER A 683 -14.68 18.00 11.25
N HIS A 684 -13.38 17.67 11.29
CA HIS A 684 -12.64 17.42 12.54
C HIS A 684 -12.59 18.62 13.48
N ALA A 685 -12.65 19.85 12.94
CA ALA A 685 -12.77 21.08 13.74
C ALA A 685 -14.03 21.12 14.62
N LEU A 686 -15.01 20.25 14.36
CA LEU A 686 -16.21 20.10 15.19
C LEU A 686 -15.99 19.14 16.36
N GLY A 687 -14.86 18.43 16.44
CA GLY A 687 -14.64 17.34 17.40
C GLY A 687 -14.92 17.75 18.85
N TRP A 688 -14.16 18.71 19.37
CA TRP A 688 -14.38 19.15 20.75
C TRP A 688 -15.71 19.89 20.98
N PRO A 689 -16.18 20.79 20.09
CA PRO A 689 -17.55 21.31 20.17
C PRO A 689 -18.62 20.21 20.27
N MET A 690 -18.45 19.08 19.57
CA MET A 690 -19.34 17.92 19.65
C MET A 690 -19.24 17.23 21.02
N VAL A 691 -18.07 17.18 21.67
CA VAL A 691 -17.94 16.72 23.06
C VAL A 691 -18.78 17.59 23.98
N VAL A 692 -18.63 18.92 23.87
CA VAL A 692 -19.36 19.88 24.71
C VAL A 692 -20.87 19.72 24.52
N ALA A 693 -21.34 19.66 23.28
CA ALA A 693 -22.75 19.43 22.96
C ALA A 693 -23.24 18.08 23.49
N GLY A 694 -22.44 17.03 23.35
CA GLY A 694 -22.73 15.68 23.82
C GLY A 694 -22.94 15.62 25.33
N VAL A 695 -22.05 16.24 26.12
CA VAL A 695 -22.23 16.32 27.58
C VAL A 695 -23.41 17.23 27.95
N ALA A 696 -23.56 18.37 27.27
CA ALA A 696 -24.67 19.29 27.49
C ALA A 696 -26.04 18.65 27.20
N SER A 697 -26.09 17.60 26.39
CA SER A 697 -27.28 16.80 26.11
C SER A 697 -27.57 15.68 27.14
N GLY A 698 -26.79 15.59 28.23
CA GLY A 698 -27.12 14.71 29.36
C GLY A 698 -28.45 15.10 30.00
N THR A 699 -29.32 14.11 30.19
CA THR A 699 -30.68 14.27 30.75
C THR A 699 -30.96 13.21 31.80
N SER A 700 -31.62 13.59 32.90
CA SER A 700 -32.08 12.62 33.90
C SER A 700 -33.15 11.69 33.33
N HIS A 701 -33.28 10.49 33.91
CA HIS A 701 -34.36 9.56 33.53
C HIS A 701 -35.76 10.10 33.86
N GLU A 702 -35.85 11.05 34.79
CA GLU A 702 -37.10 11.69 35.20
C GLU A 702 -37.58 12.73 34.16
N ALA A 703 -36.67 13.33 33.40
CA ALA A 703 -36.96 14.35 32.39
C ALA A 703 -37.61 13.83 31.09
N ARG A 704 -37.91 12.53 30.97
CA ARG A 704 -38.41 11.88 29.73
C ARG A 704 -39.67 12.51 29.13
N ASN A 705 -40.48 13.18 29.96
CA ASN A 705 -41.73 13.82 29.55
C ASN A 705 -41.57 15.33 29.26
N GLU A 706 -40.37 15.87 29.39
CA GLU A 706 -40.09 17.28 29.13
C GLU A 706 -39.85 17.54 27.65
N ALA A 707 -40.28 18.70 27.16
CA ALA A 707 -40.04 19.11 25.77
C ALA A 707 -38.54 19.16 25.41
N ASP A 708 -37.68 19.38 26.42
CA ASP A 708 -36.22 19.45 26.27
C ASP A 708 -35.56 18.08 26.01
N TYR A 709 -36.22 16.98 26.40
CA TYR A 709 -35.69 15.63 26.26
C TYR A 709 -35.53 15.21 24.79
N ALA A 710 -36.51 15.57 23.95
CA ALA A 710 -36.46 15.27 22.53
C ALA A 710 -35.30 15.98 21.82
N ASP A 711 -35.00 17.22 22.21
CA ASP A 711 -33.88 17.97 21.65
C ASP A 711 -32.54 17.42 22.12
N ALA A 712 -32.45 17.00 23.39
CA ALA A 712 -31.27 16.31 23.90
C ALA A 712 -30.97 15.02 23.12
N LEU A 713 -31.97 14.17 22.85
CA LEU A 713 -31.79 12.95 22.06
C LEU A 713 -31.29 13.25 20.64
N LYS A 714 -31.81 14.28 19.96
CA LYS A 714 -31.31 14.68 18.64
C LYS A 714 -29.82 15.08 18.67
N ILE A 715 -29.40 15.76 19.74
CA ILE A 715 -27.98 16.11 19.92
C ILE A 715 -27.15 14.84 20.13
N GLN A 716 -27.61 13.91 20.98
CA GLN A 716 -26.93 12.64 21.23
C GLN A 716 -26.75 11.84 19.93
N ASP A 717 -27.81 11.70 19.12
CA ASP A 717 -27.76 11.00 17.84
C ASP A 717 -26.80 11.67 16.84
N MET A 718 -26.80 13.01 16.78
CA MET A 718 -25.88 13.76 15.93
C MET A 718 -24.41 13.56 16.35
N VAL A 719 -24.13 13.66 17.65
CA VAL A 719 -22.78 13.46 18.21
C VAL A 719 -22.33 12.02 18.01
N ASP A 720 -23.23 11.04 18.20
CA ASP A 720 -22.96 9.62 17.99
C ASP A 720 -22.58 9.33 16.53
N ALA A 721 -23.37 9.85 15.59
CA ALA A 721 -23.13 9.70 14.16
C ALA A 721 -21.81 10.38 13.74
N TYR A 722 -21.53 11.57 14.27
CA TYR A 722 -20.28 12.28 14.02
C TYR A 722 -19.07 11.45 14.48
N TYR A 723 -19.05 11.02 15.74
CA TYR A 723 -17.92 10.30 16.32
C TYR A 723 -17.76 8.89 15.73
N THR A 724 -18.86 8.24 15.35
CA THR A 724 -18.81 6.94 14.65
C THR A 724 -18.12 7.09 13.28
N ARG A 725 -18.40 8.17 12.53
CA ARG A 725 -17.68 8.46 11.28
C ARG A 725 -16.24 8.89 11.52
N ALA A 726 -16.02 9.77 12.50
CA ALA A 726 -14.68 10.25 12.85
C ALA A 726 -13.76 9.10 13.26
N TRP A 727 -14.27 8.08 13.97
CA TRP A 727 -13.50 6.89 14.34
C TRP A 727 -13.01 6.11 13.11
N MET A 728 -13.82 6.03 12.05
CA MET A 728 -13.44 5.32 10.84
C MET A 728 -12.47 6.10 9.94
N TYR A 729 -12.20 7.38 10.24
CA TYR A 729 -11.30 8.19 9.46
C TYR A 729 -9.83 7.70 9.60
N PRO A 730 -9.02 7.62 8.51
CA PRO A 730 -7.73 6.94 8.55
C PRO A 730 -6.73 7.50 9.57
N ILE A 731 -6.72 8.82 9.79
CA ILE A 731 -5.76 9.51 10.67
C ILE A 731 -6.23 9.65 12.12
N SER A 732 -7.50 9.37 12.43
CA SER A 732 -8.02 9.48 13.80
C SER A 732 -7.31 8.51 14.73
N ASP A 733 -6.87 8.99 15.88
CA ASP A 733 -6.34 8.15 16.96
C ASP A 733 -7.45 7.47 17.79
N ILE A 734 -7.11 6.63 18.78
CA ILE A 734 -8.12 5.89 19.55
C ILE A 734 -8.91 6.75 20.55
N SER A 735 -8.48 7.99 20.83
CA SER A 735 -9.19 8.89 21.75
C SER A 735 -10.62 9.14 21.28
N VAL A 736 -10.84 9.27 19.97
CA VAL A 736 -12.16 9.43 19.33
C VAL A 736 -13.12 8.31 19.73
N PHE A 737 -12.64 7.06 19.72
CA PHE A 737 -13.43 5.89 20.12
C PHE A 737 -13.70 5.87 21.63
N ILE A 738 -12.70 6.22 22.45
CA ILE A 738 -12.83 6.26 23.91
C ILE A 738 -13.84 7.33 24.33
N ILE A 739 -13.75 8.54 23.77
CA ILE A 739 -14.67 9.65 24.01
C ILE A 739 -16.09 9.25 23.65
N LEU A 740 -16.29 8.62 22.48
CA LEU A 740 -17.60 8.12 22.07
C LEU A 740 -18.17 7.09 23.05
N GLY A 741 -17.34 6.15 23.51
CA GLY A 741 -17.73 5.17 24.51
C GLY A 741 -18.16 5.79 25.84
N LYS A 742 -17.47 6.86 26.27
CA LYS A 742 -17.81 7.62 27.49
C LYS A 742 -19.13 8.36 27.34
N LEU A 743 -19.33 9.08 26.25
CA LEU A 743 -20.58 9.77 25.94
C LEU A 743 -21.77 8.81 25.91
N ARG A 744 -21.66 7.68 25.20
CA ARG A 744 -22.71 6.65 25.16
C ARG A 744 -23.04 6.11 26.55
N SER A 745 -22.03 5.87 27.38
CA SER A 745 -22.23 5.37 28.75
C SER A 745 -22.88 6.42 29.64
N PHE A 746 -22.46 7.67 29.51
CA PHE A 746 -23.01 8.82 30.21
C PHE A 746 -24.50 9.03 29.87
N TRP A 747 -24.87 9.06 28.59
CA TRP A 747 -26.27 9.22 28.15
C TRP A 747 -27.18 8.10 28.69
N ARG A 748 -26.70 6.84 28.68
CA ARG A 748 -27.44 5.70 29.23
C ARG A 748 -27.63 5.78 30.74
N SER A 749 -26.70 6.40 31.46
CA SER A 749 -26.74 6.49 32.91
C SER A 749 -27.74 7.50 33.45
N GLY A 750 -28.26 8.40 32.60
CA GLY A 750 -29.16 9.47 33.03
C GLY A 750 -28.48 10.57 33.86
N LYS A 751 -27.15 10.64 33.81
CA LYS A 751 -26.35 11.64 34.52
C LYS A 751 -26.27 12.95 33.75
N THR A 752 -25.90 14.03 34.44
CA THR A 752 -25.92 15.40 33.89
C THR A 752 -24.63 16.18 34.10
N GLU A 753 -23.79 15.78 35.05
CA GLU A 753 -22.58 16.55 35.36
C GLU A 753 -21.41 16.18 34.44
N TRP A 754 -20.54 17.14 34.16
CA TRP A 754 -19.41 16.94 33.24
C TRP A 754 -18.45 15.84 33.69
N ASP A 755 -18.03 15.91 34.96
CA ASP A 755 -17.08 14.96 35.56
C ASP A 755 -17.71 13.56 35.74
N GLU A 756 -19.03 13.42 35.59
CA GLU A 756 -19.67 12.10 35.53
C GLU A 756 -19.50 11.42 34.16
N CYS A 757 -19.41 12.19 33.08
CA CYS A 757 -19.05 11.67 31.76
C CYS A 757 -17.55 11.34 31.69
N PHE A 758 -16.72 12.25 32.21
CA PHE A 758 -15.26 12.12 32.23
C PHE A 758 -14.74 11.85 33.64
N TYR A 759 -15.22 10.76 34.24
CA TYR A 759 -14.86 10.35 35.61
C TYR A 759 -13.41 9.87 35.75
N GLU A 760 -12.74 9.57 34.63
CA GLU A 760 -11.33 9.24 34.56
C GLU A 760 -10.66 10.06 33.45
N PRO A 761 -9.35 10.36 33.58
CA PRO A 761 -8.67 11.17 32.60
C PRO A 761 -8.67 10.58 31.20
N THR A 762 -9.20 11.34 30.24
CA THR A 762 -9.34 10.91 28.84
C THR A 762 -8.56 11.85 27.96
N ALA A 763 -7.70 11.30 27.09
CA ALA A 763 -7.05 12.11 26.07
C ALA A 763 -8.11 12.67 25.10
N CYS A 764 -7.91 13.91 24.69
CA CYS A 764 -8.73 14.61 23.71
C CYS A 764 -7.84 15.51 22.86
#